data_AF-A0A960WX16-F1
#
_entry.id   AF-A0A960WX16-F1
#
_cell.length_a   1.000
_cell.length_b   1.000
_cell.length_c   1.000
_cell.angle_alpha   90.00
_cell.angle_beta   90.00
_cell.angle_gamma   90.00
#
_symmetry.space_group_name_H-M   'P 1'
#
loop_
_entity.id
_entity.type
_entity.pdbx_description
1 polymer ?
#
loop_
_entity_poly.entity_id
_entity_poly.type
_entity_poly.pdbx_seq_one_letter_code
_entity_poly.pdbx_strand_id
1 'polypeptide(L)'
;MKPTKRARMFIFAALSAVSAPAETLPTIDLSQDTSRQVIVAQGTEEVYQGHPTTLLLPDGKTIFCVWTHGHGGTCGPMKRSDDGGRTWSDLLPVPENWQLAKNCPSLYRLTDPQGVTRLFVFTSNGPDHKMQFSHSDDEGKTWSPMQSTGLECVMPFCTIAPVDGGKRLIGLTSIRRPGETKDPRSNIIVQSESTDGGMSWSAWRVLLDLGEMKPCEPAVIRSPDGKQLLCLLRENIRSAGSHFMTSDDEGHTWSKHQTLPSGLWGDRHMPHYAADGRLVVCFRDMGPDKNTHGHFVAWVGRYEDIISGKDGEYKIKLLHSHKGSDCGYPGLELLPDGTFVATTYIKYRPGAEQNSVVSTRFTLAELAQTLLSVGPMQTKVSASQPAGIVLDDDAAEYTGTWKTSDRLTPFVGASYRHDDRPKQSAVVATFTPDIPADGKYEVRLLYMNATNRAQNATITIRCADGEKVVTQNQREACLENGIPRALGVFAFTKGKSGTIEISNPGADGYVVVDGLQLVPEAEAVAERNILADAGFPMRPDAAPVKIPPPMLLKSAAKPQDVDGKSYDLVVIGGTPGGIACAVRAAREGLSVLLVNHTQHLGGFVTSGAGGWEAPYDGSRSPIYGEMITGAAQYYAKTYGEGSPQHIVSMPSKTSRAHIDRPKIEPRIAEMLFNQMVEKEKTLTVLLGHIVTKAEREGSLLKSVTLKPMHGESTITVSAKVFADGMYEGDLMAVAGVKTQIGRESREQYSEKHAGVIYTQ
;
A
#
# COMPACT_ATOMS: atom_id res chain seq x y z
N MET A 1 61.74 31.72 -50.54
CA MET A 1 61.61 30.37 -49.93
C MET A 1 61.75 30.49 -48.43
N LYS A 2 60.70 30.23 -47.65
CA LYS A 2 60.77 30.14 -46.18
C LYS A 2 59.89 28.97 -45.73
N PRO A 3 60.45 27.87 -45.19
CA PRO A 3 59.65 26.83 -44.56
C PRO A 3 59.70 26.93 -43.03
N THR A 4 58.52 27.20 -42.47
CA THR A 4 57.83 26.50 -41.36
C THR A 4 58.65 25.67 -40.36
N LYS A 5 58.63 26.09 -39.08
CA LYS A 5 58.77 25.21 -37.90
C LYS A 5 57.42 25.14 -37.17
N ARG A 6 56.86 23.92 -37.05
CA ARG A 6 55.65 23.61 -36.28
C ARG A 6 55.99 23.53 -34.78
N ALA A 7 55.28 24.29 -33.95
CA ALA A 7 55.20 24.07 -32.51
C ALA A 7 54.14 22.98 -32.23
N ARG A 8 54.47 21.96 -31.45
CA ARG A 8 53.52 20.98 -30.91
C ARG A 8 52.98 21.49 -29.59
N MET A 9 51.70 21.80 -29.55
CA MET A 9 50.92 22.10 -28.35
C MET A 9 50.53 20.77 -27.71
N PHE A 10 51.02 20.49 -26.49
CA PHE A 10 50.52 19.39 -25.67
C PHE A 10 49.28 19.89 -24.90
N ILE A 11 48.13 19.36 -25.26
CA ILE A 11 46.89 19.51 -24.49
C ILE A 11 46.99 18.54 -23.31
N PHE A 12 47.08 19.06 -22.09
CA PHE A 12 46.80 18.27 -20.89
C PHE A 12 45.28 18.04 -20.84
N ALA A 13 44.85 16.83 -21.16
CA ALA A 13 43.51 16.38 -20.85
C ALA A 13 43.44 16.20 -19.33
N ALA A 14 42.67 17.05 -18.64
CA ALA A 14 42.24 16.78 -17.28
C ALA A 14 41.41 15.49 -17.31
N LEU A 15 41.93 14.41 -16.72
CA LEU A 15 41.09 13.27 -16.36
C LEU A 15 40.11 13.78 -15.31
N SER A 16 38.86 14.00 -15.73
CA SER A 16 37.72 13.98 -14.83
C SER A 16 37.72 12.61 -14.15
N ALA A 17 38.03 12.60 -12.86
CA ALA A 17 37.74 11.45 -12.01
C ALA A 17 36.24 11.20 -12.10
N VAL A 18 35.86 10.16 -12.82
CA VAL A 18 34.51 9.60 -12.74
C VAL A 18 34.37 9.13 -11.31
N SER A 19 33.59 9.85 -10.49
CA SER A 19 33.26 9.37 -9.15
C SER A 19 32.59 8.02 -9.31
N ALA A 20 33.10 7.00 -8.62
CA ALA A 20 32.35 5.77 -8.44
C ALA A 20 30.92 6.13 -7.97
N PRO A 21 29.87 5.44 -8.43
CA PRO A 21 28.54 5.63 -7.86
C PRO A 21 28.66 5.43 -6.35
N ALA A 22 28.12 6.38 -5.57
CA ALA A 22 28.06 6.25 -4.12
C ALA A 22 27.47 4.88 -3.79
N GLU A 23 28.23 4.04 -3.12
CA GLU A 23 27.75 2.73 -2.69
C GLU A 23 26.52 2.96 -1.83
N THR A 24 25.38 2.44 -2.28
CA THR A 24 24.13 2.54 -1.54
C THR A 24 24.28 1.81 -0.22
N LEU A 25 24.05 2.51 0.90
CA LEU A 25 24.09 1.94 2.25
C LEU A 25 23.34 0.59 2.29
N PRO A 26 23.96 -0.51 2.74
CA PRO A 26 23.32 -1.82 2.76
C PRO A 26 21.97 -1.77 3.49
N THR A 27 21.00 -2.53 3.01
CA THR A 27 19.65 -2.57 3.59
C THR A 27 19.24 -4.00 3.91
N ILE A 28 18.76 -4.20 5.14
CA ILE A 28 18.08 -5.42 5.58
C ILE A 28 16.57 -5.16 5.56
N ASP A 29 15.78 -6.00 4.92
CA ASP A 29 14.32 -5.84 4.87
C ASP A 29 13.62 -6.84 5.81
N LEU A 30 13.07 -6.32 6.92
CA LEU A 30 12.26 -7.08 7.88
C LEU A 30 10.77 -6.83 7.70
N SER A 31 10.37 -6.01 6.72
CA SER A 31 8.99 -5.53 6.61
C SER A 31 7.98 -6.62 6.28
N GLN A 32 8.44 -7.75 5.75
CA GLN A 32 7.61 -8.92 5.47
C GLN A 32 7.63 -9.97 6.59
N ASP A 33 8.50 -9.81 7.60
CA ASP A 33 8.56 -10.72 8.73
C ASP A 33 7.54 -10.30 9.80
N THR A 34 6.30 -10.73 9.59
CA THR A 34 5.16 -10.42 10.46
C THR A 34 5.30 -11.01 11.86
N SER A 35 6.13 -12.05 12.06
CA SER A 35 6.36 -12.67 13.37
C SER A 35 7.02 -11.71 14.38
N ARG A 36 7.65 -10.64 13.88
CA ARG A 36 8.31 -9.59 14.67
C ARG A 36 7.42 -8.40 14.96
N GLN A 37 6.22 -8.38 14.38
CA GLN A 37 5.37 -7.20 14.29
C GLN A 37 4.15 -7.36 15.19
N VAL A 38 3.89 -6.37 16.03
CA VAL A 38 2.80 -6.37 17.01
C VAL A 38 1.92 -5.16 16.77
N ILE A 39 0.65 -5.38 16.44
CA ILE A 39 -0.33 -4.29 16.28
C ILE A 39 -0.75 -3.81 17.67
N VAL A 40 -0.40 -2.56 18.02
CA VAL A 40 -0.82 -1.92 19.29
C VAL A 40 -2.27 -1.47 19.18
N ALA A 41 -2.60 -0.83 18.05
CA ALA A 41 -3.93 -0.36 17.72
C ALA A 41 -4.18 -0.50 16.21
N GLN A 42 -5.21 -1.24 15.85
CA GLN A 42 -5.60 -1.48 14.46
C GLN A 42 -6.39 -0.28 13.92
N GLY A 43 -6.07 0.17 12.71
CA GLY A 43 -6.91 1.08 11.95
C GLY A 43 -8.13 0.37 11.39
N THR A 44 -9.29 1.05 11.35
CA THR A 44 -10.52 0.60 10.67
C THR A 44 -10.78 1.47 9.45
N GLU A 45 -11.83 1.23 8.67
CA GLU A 45 -12.19 2.10 7.53
C GLU A 45 -12.38 3.57 7.97
N GLU A 46 -12.87 3.78 9.19
CA GLU A 46 -13.21 5.07 9.79
C GLU A 46 -12.15 5.59 10.76
N VAL A 47 -11.45 4.70 11.47
CA VAL A 47 -10.53 5.08 12.55
C VAL A 47 -9.09 5.00 12.09
N TYR A 48 -8.46 6.16 11.98
CA TYR A 48 -7.02 6.32 11.76
C TYR A 48 -6.28 6.37 13.10
N GLN A 49 -5.30 5.50 13.29
CA GLN A 49 -4.39 5.54 14.44
C GLN A 49 -3.08 6.23 14.02
N GLY A 50 -2.72 7.33 14.70
CA GLY A 50 -1.64 8.21 14.29
C GLY A 50 -0.68 8.60 15.41
N HIS A 51 0.54 8.96 15.04
CA HIS A 51 1.51 9.68 15.88
C HIS A 51 1.72 9.09 17.29
N PRO A 52 2.13 7.81 17.41
CA PRO A 52 2.36 7.19 18.70
C PRO A 52 3.67 7.70 19.32
N THR A 53 3.75 7.62 20.64
CA THR A 53 5.03 7.61 21.38
C THR A 53 4.99 6.52 22.44
N THR A 54 6.17 5.99 22.75
CA THR A 54 6.34 4.94 23.76
C THR A 54 7.25 5.37 24.88
N LEU A 55 7.17 4.63 26.00
CA LEU A 55 8.07 4.78 27.14
C LEU A 55 8.23 3.43 27.83
N LEU A 56 9.46 2.92 27.87
CA LEU A 56 9.84 1.78 28.71
C LEU A 56 10.07 2.22 30.16
N LEU A 57 9.48 1.50 31.12
CA LEU A 57 9.69 1.72 32.54
C LEU A 57 10.98 1.04 33.05
N PRO A 58 11.51 1.48 34.22
CA PRO A 58 12.75 0.93 34.78
C PRO A 58 12.73 -0.58 35.09
N ASP A 59 11.56 -1.21 35.14
CA ASP A 59 11.44 -2.66 35.31
C ASP A 59 11.89 -3.47 34.07
N GLY A 60 12.17 -2.77 32.96
CA GLY A 60 12.74 -3.35 31.74
C GLY A 60 11.73 -4.14 30.90
N LYS A 61 10.44 -4.07 31.20
CA LYS A 61 9.40 -4.82 30.47
C LYS A 61 8.08 -4.05 30.30
N THR A 62 7.74 -3.14 31.20
CA THR A 62 6.50 -2.38 31.10
C THR A 62 6.69 -1.24 30.10
N ILE A 63 5.87 -1.20 29.05
CA ILE A 63 5.90 -0.16 28.02
C ILE A 63 4.53 0.52 27.96
N PHE A 64 4.50 1.84 28.02
CA PHE A 64 3.31 2.62 27.68
C PHE A 64 3.37 3.07 26.22
N CYS A 65 2.22 3.11 25.55
CA CYS A 65 2.07 3.70 24.23
C CYS A 65 0.86 4.63 24.23
N VAL A 66 1.05 5.88 23.84
CA VAL A 66 0.00 6.89 23.67
C VAL A 66 0.01 7.40 22.24
N TRP A 67 -1.16 7.67 21.66
CA TRP A 67 -1.25 8.07 20.25
C TRP A 67 -2.47 8.99 19.99
N THR A 68 -2.73 9.35 18.74
CA THR A 68 -3.90 10.13 18.32
C THR A 68 -4.88 9.34 17.46
N HIS A 69 -6.17 9.63 17.61
CA HIS A 69 -7.14 9.34 16.55
C HIS A 69 -7.06 10.41 15.46
N GLY A 70 -6.82 10.01 14.21
CA GLY A 70 -6.56 10.90 13.08
C GLY A 70 -5.09 11.32 12.94
N HIS A 71 -4.72 11.83 11.76
CA HIS A 71 -3.39 12.38 11.51
C HIS A 71 -3.23 13.71 12.25
N GLY A 72 -2.59 13.69 13.41
CA GLY A 72 -2.49 14.85 14.31
C GLY A 72 -3.83 15.22 14.95
N GLY A 73 -4.74 14.24 15.10
CA GLY A 73 -6.07 14.47 15.68
C GLY A 73 -6.07 14.43 17.21
N THR A 74 -7.14 13.91 17.81
CA THR A 74 -7.33 13.99 19.27
C THR A 74 -6.38 13.07 20.02
N CYS A 75 -5.83 13.58 21.10
CA CYS A 75 -4.94 12.84 21.98
C CYS A 75 -5.73 11.89 22.88
N GLY A 76 -5.10 10.77 23.25
CA GLY A 76 -5.43 10.09 24.50
C GLY A 76 -5.87 8.65 24.47
N PRO A 77 -6.00 7.96 23.33
CA PRO A 77 -5.85 6.52 23.36
C PRO A 77 -4.47 6.15 23.94
N MET A 78 -4.48 5.31 24.98
CA MET A 78 -3.27 4.82 25.63
C MET A 78 -3.42 3.33 25.93
N LYS A 79 -2.34 2.58 25.75
CA LYS A 79 -2.23 1.17 26.14
C LYS A 79 -0.93 0.94 26.89
N ARG A 80 -0.89 -0.18 27.60
CA ARG A 80 0.29 -0.67 28.30
C ARG A 80 0.60 -2.10 27.88
N SER A 81 1.88 -2.42 27.82
CA SER A 81 2.43 -3.77 27.73
C SER A 81 3.19 -4.08 29.01
N ASP A 82 3.16 -5.33 29.46
CA ASP A 82 3.90 -5.82 30.64
C ASP A 82 4.95 -6.90 30.30
N ASP A 83 5.16 -7.15 29.01
CA ASP A 83 5.99 -8.24 28.49
C ASP A 83 6.98 -7.78 27.40
N GLY A 84 7.35 -6.50 27.42
CA GLY A 84 8.28 -5.91 26.47
C GLY A 84 7.69 -5.72 25.07
N GLY A 85 6.41 -5.35 25.01
CA GLY A 85 5.70 -5.02 23.77
C GLY A 85 5.23 -6.22 22.95
N ARG A 86 5.15 -7.42 23.55
CA ARG A 86 4.65 -8.63 22.86
C ARG A 86 3.12 -8.68 22.88
N THR A 87 2.51 -8.26 23.98
CA THR A 87 1.07 -8.08 24.11
C THR A 87 0.75 -6.70 24.68
N TRP A 88 -0.46 -6.20 24.42
CA TRP A 88 -0.91 -4.89 24.86
C TRP A 88 -2.30 -5.00 25.49
N SER A 89 -2.51 -4.23 26.55
CA SER A 89 -3.79 -4.13 27.24
C SER A 89 -4.91 -3.58 26.36
N ASP A 90 -6.13 -3.62 26.87
CA ASP A 90 -7.20 -2.73 26.42
C ASP A 90 -6.83 -1.26 26.67
N LEU A 91 -7.64 -0.34 26.13
CA LEU A 91 -7.45 1.09 26.35
C LEU A 91 -7.46 1.40 27.85
N LEU A 92 -6.41 2.09 28.30
CA LEU A 92 -6.31 2.58 29.66
C LEU A 92 -7.25 3.78 29.86
N PRO A 93 -7.84 3.93 31.07
CA PRO A 93 -8.63 5.11 31.38
C PRO A 93 -7.72 6.34 31.44
N VAL A 94 -8.11 7.37 30.69
CA VAL A 94 -7.51 8.71 30.76
C VAL A 94 -8.61 9.75 31.01
N PRO A 95 -8.30 10.90 31.64
CA PRO A 95 -9.27 11.97 31.82
C PRO A 95 -9.91 12.44 30.51
N GLU A 96 -11.23 12.68 30.53
CA GLU A 96 -12.01 13.05 29.33
C GLU A 96 -11.45 14.28 28.60
N ASN A 97 -10.89 15.24 29.34
CA ASN A 97 -10.37 16.48 28.76
C ASN A 97 -9.11 16.29 27.88
N TRP A 98 -8.51 15.09 27.86
CA TRP A 98 -7.43 14.78 26.92
C TRP A 98 -7.87 14.91 25.46
N GLN A 99 -9.13 14.61 25.17
CA GLN A 99 -9.70 14.70 23.82
C GLN A 99 -9.82 16.16 23.32
N LEU A 100 -9.72 17.14 24.22
CA LEU A 100 -9.74 18.56 23.86
C LEU A 100 -8.39 19.06 23.33
N ALA A 101 -7.32 18.28 23.49
CA ALA A 101 -6.01 18.57 22.97
C ALA A 101 -5.67 17.65 21.79
N LYS A 102 -4.77 18.10 20.92
CA LYS A 102 -4.53 17.46 19.63
C LYS A 102 -3.05 17.35 19.29
N ASN A 103 -2.78 16.56 18.27
CA ASN A 103 -1.53 16.56 17.55
C ASN A 103 -0.30 16.11 18.38
N CYS A 104 0.05 14.83 18.14
CA CYS A 104 1.31 14.16 18.46
C CYS A 104 1.67 14.08 19.95
N PRO A 105 0.97 13.29 20.78
CA PRO A 105 1.34 13.16 22.18
C PRO A 105 2.78 12.66 22.33
N SER A 106 3.53 13.25 23.25
CA SER A 106 4.88 12.81 23.62
C SER A 106 4.95 12.43 25.09
N LEU A 107 5.40 11.20 25.34
CA LEU A 107 5.45 10.58 26.65
C LEU A 107 6.88 10.60 27.21
N TYR A 108 7.03 11.01 28.47
CA TYR A 108 8.33 11.09 29.14
C TYR A 108 8.25 10.62 30.59
N ARG A 109 9.35 10.08 31.09
CA ARG A 109 9.60 9.88 32.53
C ARG A 109 10.62 10.90 33.00
N LEU A 110 10.20 11.86 33.82
CA LEU A 110 11.03 12.99 34.25
C LEU A 110 11.23 12.95 35.76
N THR A 111 12.44 13.28 36.21
CA THR A 111 12.78 13.33 37.64
C THR A 111 13.21 14.74 38.01
N ASP A 112 12.66 15.28 39.09
CA ASP A 112 13.04 16.59 39.60
C ASP A 112 14.37 16.54 40.39
N PRO A 113 15.00 17.69 40.68
CA PRO A 113 16.24 17.74 41.45
C PRO A 113 16.13 17.16 42.88
N GLN A 114 14.91 16.95 43.39
CA GLN A 114 14.64 16.32 44.69
C GLN A 114 14.49 14.79 44.58
N GLY A 115 14.54 14.24 43.36
CA GLY A 115 14.44 12.81 43.10
C GLY A 115 13.01 12.29 42.92
N VAL A 116 12.00 13.17 42.85
CA VAL A 116 10.63 12.75 42.56
C VAL A 116 10.46 12.54 41.07
N THR A 117 10.06 11.32 40.70
CA THR A 117 9.83 10.95 39.30
C THR A 117 8.34 10.95 38.97
N ARG A 118 7.98 11.48 37.80
CA ARG A 118 6.64 11.48 37.24
C ARG A 118 6.66 11.02 35.79
N LEU A 119 5.53 10.48 35.34
CA LEU A 119 5.28 10.32 33.91
C LEU A 119 4.54 11.55 33.39
N PHE A 120 4.85 11.98 32.18
CA PHE A 120 4.23 13.13 31.54
C PHE A 120 3.81 12.78 30.11
N VAL A 121 2.57 13.13 29.75
CA VAL A 121 2.13 13.20 28.35
C VAL A 121 1.98 14.66 27.98
N PHE A 122 2.79 15.13 27.03
CA PHE A 122 2.63 16.45 26.41
C PHE A 122 1.88 16.33 25.10
N THR A 123 1.11 17.35 24.74
CA THR A 123 0.37 17.42 23.48
C THR A 123 0.25 18.87 23.03
N SER A 124 -0.08 19.12 21.77
CA SER A 124 -0.20 20.50 21.25
C SER A 124 -1.66 20.93 21.10
N ASN A 125 -1.87 22.16 20.66
CA ASN A 125 -3.18 22.68 20.25
C ASN A 125 -4.32 22.35 21.23
N GLY A 126 -4.11 22.66 22.51
CA GLY A 126 -5.14 22.56 23.53
C GLY A 126 -6.26 23.59 23.33
N PRO A 127 -7.22 23.69 24.27
CA PRO A 127 -8.32 24.66 24.20
C PRO A 127 -7.86 26.12 24.05
N ASP A 128 -6.68 26.46 24.54
CA ASP A 128 -6.04 27.77 24.44
C ASP A 128 -5.02 27.87 23.28
N HIS A 129 -5.00 26.88 22.39
CA HIS A 129 -4.05 26.69 21.29
C HIS A 129 -2.58 26.56 21.72
N LYS A 130 -2.33 26.29 23.00
CA LYS A 130 -0.99 26.11 23.56
C LYS A 130 -0.71 24.65 23.87
N MET A 131 0.55 24.35 24.13
CA MET A 131 0.99 23.04 24.58
C MET A 131 0.32 22.69 25.91
N GLN A 132 -0.23 21.48 25.99
CA GLN A 132 -0.81 20.92 27.20
C GLN A 132 0.06 19.78 27.73
N PHE A 133 -0.09 19.48 29.02
CA PHE A 133 0.48 18.29 29.64
C PHE A 133 -0.48 17.65 30.63
N SER A 134 -0.34 16.34 30.80
CA SER A 134 -0.89 15.56 31.89
C SER A 134 0.26 14.82 32.57
N HIS A 135 0.16 14.59 33.87
CA HIS A 135 1.16 13.83 34.61
C HIS A 135 0.55 12.69 35.41
N SER A 136 1.40 11.74 35.79
CA SER A 136 1.12 10.66 36.72
C SER A 136 2.21 10.60 37.79
N ASP A 137 1.78 10.58 39.06
CA ASP A 137 2.65 10.41 40.24
C ASP A 137 2.72 8.94 40.71
N ASP A 138 2.05 8.01 40.03
CA ASP A 138 1.86 6.61 40.47
C ASP A 138 2.23 5.58 39.39
N GLU A 139 3.21 5.95 38.55
CA GLU A 139 3.74 5.14 37.45
C GLU A 139 2.68 4.75 36.40
N GLY A 140 1.79 5.70 36.08
CA GLY A 140 0.81 5.59 35.00
C GLY A 140 -0.47 4.84 35.38
N LYS A 141 -0.72 4.59 36.68
CA LYS A 141 -1.99 4.00 37.14
C LYS A 141 -3.12 5.02 37.06
N THR A 142 -2.84 6.27 37.41
CA THR A 142 -3.76 7.40 37.28
C THR A 142 -3.07 8.58 36.61
N TRP A 143 -3.87 9.41 35.93
CA TRP A 143 -3.39 10.56 35.17
C TRP A 143 -4.18 11.81 35.53
N SER A 144 -3.48 12.95 35.62
CA SER A 144 -4.11 14.25 35.83
C SER A 144 -4.88 14.69 34.57
N PRO A 145 -5.89 15.58 34.69
CA PRO A 145 -6.41 16.29 33.52
C PRO A 145 -5.30 17.02 32.76
N MET A 146 -5.49 17.24 31.46
CA MET A 146 -4.61 18.11 30.67
C MET A 146 -4.61 19.55 31.20
N GLN A 147 -3.43 20.14 31.33
CA GLN A 147 -3.17 21.50 31.81
C GLN A 147 -2.26 22.25 30.82
N SER A 148 -2.46 23.55 30.67
CA SER A 148 -1.65 24.38 29.77
C SER A 148 -0.26 24.65 30.34
N THR A 149 0.78 24.53 29.51
CA THR A 149 2.13 25.02 29.85
C THR A 149 2.29 26.52 29.60
N GLY A 150 1.33 27.15 28.91
CA GLY A 150 1.45 28.54 28.45
C GLY A 150 2.26 28.74 27.17
N LEU A 151 2.93 27.70 26.66
CA LEU A 151 3.83 27.76 25.51
C LEU A 151 3.13 27.46 24.19
N GLU A 152 3.32 28.31 23.18
CA GLU A 152 2.86 28.06 21.81
C GLU A 152 3.74 27.02 21.12
N CYS A 153 3.15 26.10 20.36
CA CYS A 153 3.93 25.11 19.62
C CYS A 153 3.21 24.56 18.40
N VAL A 154 3.99 24.14 17.39
CA VAL A 154 3.47 23.32 16.28
C VAL A 154 3.41 21.85 16.72
N MET A 155 4.45 21.42 17.40
CA MET A 155 4.60 20.08 17.97
C MET A 155 4.84 20.22 19.48
N PRO A 156 4.32 19.33 20.33
CA PRO A 156 4.76 19.29 21.72
C PRO A 156 6.26 18.96 21.77
N PHE A 157 6.85 18.93 22.97
CA PHE A 157 8.25 18.56 23.12
C PHE A 157 8.58 17.31 22.31
N CYS A 158 9.58 17.45 21.43
CA CYS A 158 10.06 16.40 20.56
C CYS A 158 11.15 15.60 21.27
N THR A 159 11.92 16.28 22.11
CA THR A 159 12.81 15.68 23.10
C THR A 159 12.79 16.53 24.36
N ILE A 160 12.81 15.85 25.50
CA ILE A 160 13.19 16.43 26.79
C ILE A 160 14.44 15.69 27.24
N ALA A 161 15.52 16.43 27.49
CA ALA A 161 16.79 15.85 27.92
C ALA A 161 17.22 16.42 29.29
N PRO A 162 17.64 15.56 30.22
CA PRO A 162 18.29 16.03 31.44
C PRO A 162 19.71 16.53 31.13
N VAL A 163 20.04 17.68 31.70
CA VAL A 163 21.32 18.37 31.57
C VAL A 163 21.84 18.81 32.94
N ASP A 164 23.09 19.24 33.01
CA ASP A 164 23.74 19.68 34.26
C ASP A 164 23.67 18.63 35.38
N GLY A 165 23.80 17.35 35.00
CA GLY A 165 23.66 16.22 35.92
C GLY A 165 22.23 15.97 36.43
N GLY A 166 21.21 16.39 35.67
CA GLY A 166 19.79 16.21 36.02
C GLY A 166 19.20 17.35 36.86
N LYS A 167 19.96 18.41 37.13
CA LYS A 167 19.47 19.59 37.85
C LYS A 167 18.52 20.46 37.01
N ARG A 168 18.58 20.29 35.70
CA ARG A 168 17.79 21.04 34.72
C ARG A 168 17.37 20.12 33.59
N LEU A 169 16.19 20.38 33.04
CA LEU A 169 15.69 19.73 31.83
C LEU A 169 15.68 20.77 30.71
N ILE A 170 16.07 20.36 29.50
CA ILE A 170 15.85 21.13 28.28
C ILE A 170 14.80 20.43 27.43
N GLY A 171 13.76 21.16 27.04
CA GLY A 171 12.70 20.70 26.16
C GLY A 171 12.84 21.39 24.81
N LEU A 172 13.03 20.61 23.75
CA LEU A 172 13.20 21.11 22.39
C LEU A 172 11.99 20.78 21.53
N THR A 173 11.59 21.73 20.70
CA THR A 173 10.52 21.55 19.69
C THR A 173 10.67 22.54 18.53
N SER A 174 9.73 22.51 17.61
CA SER A 174 9.54 23.53 16.58
C SER A 174 8.30 24.38 16.83
N ILE A 175 8.44 25.68 16.54
CA ILE A 175 7.34 26.65 16.52
C ILE A 175 7.28 27.33 15.16
N ARG A 176 6.17 27.99 14.86
CA ARG A 176 6.13 28.94 13.75
C ARG A 176 6.99 30.15 14.11
N ARG A 177 7.71 30.69 13.13
CA ARG A 177 8.51 31.90 13.28
C ARG A 177 7.62 33.01 13.88
N PRO A 178 8.00 33.62 15.01
CA PRO A 178 7.22 34.69 15.62
C PRO A 178 6.94 35.82 14.62
N GLY A 179 5.67 36.22 14.51
CA GLY A 179 5.21 37.28 13.60
C GLY A 179 4.99 36.85 12.14
N GLU A 180 5.32 35.61 11.75
CA GLU A 180 5.03 35.10 10.41
C GLU A 180 3.53 34.79 10.27
N THR A 181 2.90 35.34 9.23
CA THR A 181 1.45 35.19 8.98
C THR A 181 1.14 34.59 7.61
N LYS A 182 2.13 34.46 6.72
CA LYS A 182 1.96 34.02 5.34
C LYS A 182 2.43 32.60 5.10
N ASP A 183 3.59 32.22 5.64
CA ASP A 183 4.12 30.88 5.47
C ASP A 183 3.70 29.98 6.64
N PRO A 184 2.70 29.09 6.44
CA PRO A 184 2.23 28.18 7.47
C PRO A 184 3.23 27.04 7.74
N ARG A 185 4.43 27.04 7.13
CA ARG A 185 5.49 26.04 7.36
C ARG A 185 6.78 26.64 7.89
N SER A 186 6.75 27.89 8.33
CA SER A 186 7.86 28.70 8.88
C SER A 186 8.45 28.18 10.19
N ASN A 187 8.82 26.91 10.22
CA ASN A 187 9.33 26.26 11.41
C ASN A 187 10.73 26.76 11.77
N ILE A 188 10.90 27.06 13.05
CA ILE A 188 12.18 27.32 13.71
C ILE A 188 12.32 26.40 14.91
N ILE A 189 13.56 26.12 15.33
CA ILE A 189 13.84 25.29 16.50
C ILE A 189 13.97 26.17 17.74
N VAL A 190 13.30 25.75 18.81
CA VAL A 190 13.31 26.43 20.10
C VAL A 190 13.62 25.46 21.24
N GLN A 191 14.08 26.05 22.35
CA GLN A 191 14.32 25.38 23.62
C GLN A 191 13.59 26.11 24.74
N SER A 192 13.04 25.34 25.68
CA SER A 192 12.59 25.82 26.98
C SER A 192 13.27 24.99 28.08
N GLU A 193 13.33 25.54 29.28
CA GLU A 193 14.04 24.95 30.40
C GLU A 193 13.10 24.75 31.59
N SER A 194 13.28 23.63 32.28
CA SER A 194 12.57 23.31 33.52
C SER A 194 13.57 22.97 34.62
N THR A 195 13.29 23.42 35.85
CA THR A 195 14.10 23.14 37.05
C THR A 195 13.29 22.45 38.16
N ASP A 196 12.04 22.09 37.86
CA ASP A 196 11.08 21.48 38.78
C ASP A 196 10.54 20.13 38.25
N GLY A 197 11.37 19.43 37.47
CA GLY A 197 11.05 18.10 36.94
C GLY A 197 9.99 18.10 35.82
N GLY A 198 9.80 19.22 35.12
CA GLY A 198 8.89 19.35 33.99
C GLY A 198 7.52 19.93 34.32
N MET A 199 7.30 20.39 35.56
CA MET A 199 6.04 20.98 36.00
C MET A 199 5.85 22.41 35.46
N SER A 200 6.94 23.17 35.31
CA SER A 200 6.94 24.48 34.67
C SER A 200 8.11 24.64 33.71
N TRP A 201 7.94 25.55 32.75
CA TRP A 201 8.83 25.72 31.62
C TRP A 201 9.07 27.22 31.35
N SER A 202 10.32 27.59 31.07
CA SER A 202 10.68 28.96 30.71
C SER A 202 10.07 29.39 29.36
N ALA A 203 10.07 30.69 29.07
CA ALA A 203 9.77 31.16 27.72
C ALA A 203 10.72 30.55 26.67
N TRP A 204 10.26 30.50 25.42
CA TRP A 204 11.05 29.95 24.31
C TRP A 204 12.32 30.76 24.06
N ARG A 205 13.44 30.04 23.95
CA ARG A 205 14.69 30.53 23.38
C ARG A 205 14.84 29.96 21.97
N VAL A 206 14.98 30.83 20.97
CA VAL A 206 15.25 30.41 19.58
C VAL A 206 16.66 29.86 19.48
N LEU A 207 16.79 28.64 18.95
CA LEU A 207 18.07 27.98 18.69
C LEU A 207 18.49 28.10 17.23
N LEU A 208 17.54 27.89 16.30
CA LEU A 208 17.85 27.80 14.87
C LEU A 208 16.69 28.32 14.01
N ASP A 209 16.99 29.30 13.17
CA ASP A 209 16.13 29.75 12.06
C ASP A 209 16.97 29.71 10.77
N LEU A 210 16.51 28.95 9.77
CA LEU A 210 17.20 28.76 8.50
C LEU A 210 16.54 29.51 7.33
N GLY A 211 15.61 30.42 7.61
CA GLY A 211 14.96 31.25 6.59
C GLY A 211 14.08 30.40 5.66
N GLU A 212 14.60 30.08 4.49
CA GLU A 212 13.92 29.31 3.43
C GLU A 212 13.79 27.81 3.79
N MET A 213 14.79 27.24 4.46
CA MET A 213 14.69 25.88 5.01
C MET A 213 13.90 25.90 6.33
N LYS A 214 13.19 24.80 6.60
CA LYS A 214 12.20 24.70 7.68
C LYS A 214 12.58 23.58 8.66
N PRO A 215 13.62 23.78 9.50
CA PRO A 215 14.04 22.78 10.46
C PRO A 215 12.91 22.45 11.44
N CYS A 216 12.74 21.18 11.77
CA CYS A 216 11.60 20.71 12.54
C CYS A 216 11.95 19.49 13.39
N GLU A 217 11.13 19.22 14.41
CA GLU A 217 11.09 17.94 15.15
C GLU A 217 12.46 17.46 15.67
N PRO A 218 13.11 18.24 16.57
CA PRO A 218 14.44 17.93 17.08
C PRO A 218 14.46 16.65 17.94
N ALA A 219 15.48 15.84 17.72
CA ALA A 219 15.79 14.67 18.53
C ALA A 219 17.18 14.79 19.15
N VAL A 220 17.28 14.77 20.49
CA VAL A 220 18.56 14.96 21.19
C VAL A 220 19.06 13.65 21.78
N ILE A 221 20.33 13.35 21.56
CA ILE A 221 21.04 12.26 22.24
C ILE A 221 22.42 12.72 22.70
N ARG A 222 22.89 12.17 23.81
CA ARG A 222 24.21 12.48 24.38
C ARG A 222 25.27 11.56 23.74
N SER A 223 26.42 12.11 23.41
CA SER A 223 27.59 11.37 22.91
C SER A 223 28.01 10.24 23.87
N PRO A 224 28.72 9.21 23.37
CA PRO A 224 29.11 8.06 24.20
C PRO A 224 29.99 8.42 25.41
N ASP A 225 30.77 9.49 25.33
CA ASP A 225 31.62 9.97 26.44
C ASP A 225 30.90 10.91 27.41
N GLY A 226 29.63 11.24 27.13
CA GLY A 226 28.78 12.08 27.95
C GLY A 226 28.95 13.59 27.76
N LYS A 227 29.95 14.05 26.99
CA LYS A 227 30.40 15.45 27.02
C LYS A 227 29.69 16.38 26.04
N GLN A 228 29.16 15.81 24.96
CA GLN A 228 28.49 16.56 23.90
C GLN A 228 27.05 16.07 23.73
N LEU A 229 26.12 16.98 23.45
CA LEU A 229 24.77 16.68 22.97
C LEU A 229 24.75 16.79 21.44
N LEU A 230 24.05 15.85 20.79
CA LEU A 230 23.77 15.85 19.36
C LEU A 230 22.27 16.01 19.15
N CYS A 231 21.86 17.04 18.41
CA CYS A 231 20.49 17.27 18.01
C CYS A 231 20.31 16.96 16.53
N LEU A 232 19.54 15.93 16.21
CA LEU A 232 19.10 15.56 14.86
C LEU A 232 17.84 16.36 14.50
N LEU A 233 17.72 16.79 13.25
CA LEU A 233 16.68 17.71 12.79
C LEU A 233 16.11 17.26 11.45
N ARG A 234 14.79 17.22 11.36
CA ARG A 234 14.08 17.08 10.09
C ARG A 234 14.15 18.40 9.30
N GLU A 235 14.26 18.31 7.97
CA GLU A 235 13.97 19.44 7.08
C GLU A 235 12.54 19.30 6.53
N ASN A 236 11.61 20.12 7.04
CA ASN A 236 10.17 19.87 6.88
C ASN A 236 9.68 19.93 5.41
N ILE A 237 10.29 20.78 4.58
CA ILE A 237 9.90 20.94 3.17
C ILE A 237 10.75 20.09 2.22
N ARG A 238 11.78 19.41 2.74
CA ARG A 238 12.70 18.51 2.02
C ARG A 238 13.38 19.18 0.82
N SER A 239 13.68 20.46 0.96
CA SER A 239 14.49 21.27 0.05
C SER A 239 15.99 20.94 0.15
N ALA A 240 16.40 20.36 1.27
CA ALA A 240 17.73 19.81 1.53
C ALA A 240 17.61 18.51 2.35
N GLY A 241 18.73 17.83 2.56
CA GLY A 241 18.82 16.73 3.52
C GLY A 241 18.56 17.20 4.95
N SER A 242 18.20 16.26 5.83
CA SER A 242 18.04 16.49 7.27
C SER A 242 19.32 17.08 7.88
N HIS A 243 19.21 17.75 9.02
CA HIS A 243 20.32 18.50 9.64
C HIS A 243 20.69 17.95 11.02
N PHE A 244 21.85 18.36 11.52
CA PHE A 244 22.20 18.21 12.93
C PHE A 244 22.97 19.42 13.47
N MET A 245 22.98 19.58 14.79
CA MET A 245 23.82 20.53 15.52
C MET A 245 24.26 19.91 16.85
N THR A 246 25.34 20.41 17.44
CA THR A 246 25.88 19.88 18.69
C THR A 246 25.94 20.96 19.79
N SER A 247 26.01 20.53 21.04
CA SER A 247 26.27 21.40 22.19
C SER A 247 27.31 20.75 23.11
N ASP A 248 28.35 21.50 23.45
CA ASP A 248 29.45 21.08 24.34
C ASP A 248 29.29 21.59 25.78
N ASP A 249 28.18 22.27 26.06
CA ASP A 249 27.94 23.01 27.30
C ASP A 249 26.50 22.78 27.79
N GLU A 250 26.04 21.52 27.74
CA GLU A 250 24.77 21.11 28.37
C GLU A 250 23.55 21.89 27.82
N GLY A 251 23.57 22.23 26.53
CA GLY A 251 22.51 22.93 25.84
C GLY A 251 22.48 24.43 26.11
N HIS A 252 23.54 25.03 26.66
CA HIS A 252 23.62 26.49 26.81
C HIS A 252 23.86 27.18 25.46
N THR A 253 24.77 26.64 24.64
CA THR A 253 25.01 27.08 23.26
C THR A 253 24.96 25.90 22.31
N TRP A 254 24.67 26.19 21.04
CA TRP A 254 24.57 25.18 19.99
C TRP A 254 25.45 25.57 18.81
N SER A 255 26.09 24.60 18.19
CA SER A 255 26.92 24.78 17.01
C SER A 255 26.10 25.29 15.82
N LYS A 256 26.78 25.75 14.77
CA LYS A 256 26.13 25.89 13.46
C LYS A 256 25.61 24.52 13.00
N HIS A 257 24.44 24.51 12.36
CA HIS A 257 23.90 23.30 11.77
C HIS A 257 24.80 22.75 10.65
N GLN A 258 24.75 21.43 10.48
CA GLN A 258 25.38 20.67 9.40
C GLN A 258 24.34 19.73 8.78
N THR A 259 24.59 19.21 7.59
CA THR A 259 23.71 18.24 6.94
C THR A 259 24.03 16.84 7.43
N LEU A 260 23.00 16.05 7.74
CA LEU A 260 23.15 14.63 8.08
C LEU A 260 23.66 13.83 6.88
N PRO A 261 24.36 12.70 7.12
CA PRO A 261 24.61 11.71 6.09
C PRO A 261 23.31 11.27 5.39
N SER A 262 23.41 10.88 4.11
CA SER A 262 22.25 10.60 3.27
C SER A 262 21.42 9.42 3.77
N GLY A 263 22.08 8.48 4.47
CA GLY A 263 21.44 7.36 5.16
C GLY A 263 20.49 7.76 6.29
N LEU A 264 20.55 9.01 6.78
CA LEU A 264 19.72 9.56 7.85
C LEU A 264 18.76 10.66 7.34
N TRP A 265 18.61 10.84 6.03
CA TRP A 265 17.66 11.82 5.51
C TRP A 265 16.22 11.32 5.72
N GLY A 266 15.46 12.07 6.50
CA GLY A 266 14.13 11.64 6.89
C GLY A 266 13.52 12.48 7.98
N ASP A 267 12.40 11.97 8.49
CA ASP A 267 11.52 12.70 9.37
C ASP A 267 11.41 12.02 10.73
N ARG A 268 11.41 12.85 11.79
CA ARG A 268 11.17 12.46 13.19
C ARG A 268 12.10 11.35 13.69
N HIS A 269 13.39 11.64 13.69
CA HIS A 269 14.43 10.76 14.21
C HIS A 269 14.19 10.39 15.67
N MET A 270 14.41 9.13 16.02
CA MET A 270 14.40 8.64 17.40
C MET A 270 15.64 7.79 17.65
N PRO A 271 16.69 8.37 18.25
CA PRO A 271 17.97 7.70 18.48
C PRO A 271 18.01 6.92 19.80
N HIS A 272 18.66 5.75 19.81
CA HIS A 272 18.98 4.97 21.00
C HIS A 272 20.29 4.19 20.80
N TYR A 273 21.14 4.09 21.83
CA TYR A 273 22.35 3.27 21.76
C TYR A 273 22.06 1.79 22.00
N ALA A 274 22.71 0.92 21.24
CA ALA A 274 22.86 -0.49 21.57
C ALA A 274 23.99 -0.70 22.58
N ALA A 275 23.99 -1.85 23.26
CA ALA A 275 24.99 -2.19 24.28
C ALA A 275 26.44 -2.26 23.73
N ASP A 276 26.62 -2.47 22.43
CA ASP A 276 27.94 -2.50 21.77
C ASP A 276 28.42 -1.10 21.30
N GLY A 277 27.71 -0.04 21.69
CA GLY A 277 28.04 1.34 21.37
C GLY A 277 27.58 1.81 19.99
N ARG A 278 26.92 0.96 19.20
CA ARG A 278 26.27 1.41 17.97
C ARG A 278 25.06 2.27 18.28
N LEU A 279 24.82 3.26 17.44
CA LEU A 279 23.65 4.13 17.47
C LEU A 279 22.60 3.60 16.49
N VAL A 280 21.40 3.36 17.00
CA VAL A 280 20.22 2.99 16.22
C VAL A 280 19.29 4.19 16.16
N VAL A 281 18.89 4.61 14.96
CA VAL A 281 17.98 5.75 14.76
C VAL A 281 16.77 5.30 13.97
N CYS A 282 15.60 5.29 14.57
CA CYS A 282 14.33 5.01 13.88
C CYS A 282 13.74 6.29 13.30
N PHE A 283 13.22 6.23 12.08
CA PHE A 283 12.61 7.38 11.39
C PHE A 283 11.82 6.93 10.16
N ARG A 284 11.07 7.87 9.58
CA ARG A 284 10.54 7.72 8.22
C ARG A 284 11.61 8.13 7.23
N ASP A 285 12.06 7.20 6.39
CA ASP A 285 13.09 7.47 5.39
C ASP A 285 12.56 8.36 4.27
N MET A 286 13.27 9.45 3.97
CA MET A 286 13.00 10.34 2.85
C MET A 286 14.24 10.52 1.97
N GLY A 287 15.28 9.70 2.19
CA GLY A 287 16.50 9.67 1.40
C GLY A 287 16.28 9.15 -0.02
N PRO A 288 17.37 9.11 -0.82
CA PRO A 288 17.30 8.79 -2.24
C PRO A 288 17.07 7.30 -2.55
N ASP A 289 17.21 6.42 -1.57
CA ASP A 289 17.04 4.98 -1.76
C ASP A 289 15.55 4.61 -1.94
N LYS A 290 15.19 4.22 -3.16
CA LYS A 290 13.81 3.88 -3.54
C LYS A 290 13.25 2.65 -2.80
N ASN A 291 14.10 1.78 -2.25
CA ASN A 291 13.65 0.58 -1.55
C ASN A 291 13.09 0.90 -0.15
N THR A 292 13.58 1.97 0.46
CA THR A 292 13.24 2.40 1.81
C THR A 292 12.50 3.74 1.86
N HIS A 293 12.57 4.56 0.81
CA HIS A 293 11.90 5.86 0.73
C HIS A 293 10.39 5.76 1.04
N GLY A 294 9.94 6.58 1.98
CA GLY A 294 8.55 6.64 2.44
C GLY A 294 8.17 5.52 3.43
N HIS A 295 9.12 4.66 3.82
CA HIS A 295 8.88 3.57 4.75
C HIS A 295 9.48 3.85 6.13
N PHE A 296 9.08 3.04 7.11
CA PHE A 296 9.59 3.12 8.45
C PHE A 296 10.85 2.26 8.59
N VAL A 297 11.95 2.89 8.99
CA VAL A 297 13.28 2.27 9.01
C VAL A 297 14.00 2.49 10.32
N ALA A 298 15.06 1.71 10.55
CA ALA A 298 16.13 2.03 11.47
C ALA A 298 17.45 2.20 10.69
N TRP A 299 18.21 3.24 10.99
CA TRP A 299 19.60 3.38 10.59
C TRP A 299 20.49 2.85 11.72
N VAL A 300 21.56 2.12 11.38
CA VAL A 300 22.55 1.61 12.32
C VAL A 300 23.92 2.13 11.92
N GLY A 301 24.61 2.75 12.87
CA GLY A 301 25.99 3.22 12.69
C GLY A 301 26.58 3.63 14.03
N ARG A 302 27.46 4.62 14.03
CA ARG A 302 28.06 5.18 15.25
C ARG A 302 27.87 6.69 15.33
N TYR A 303 28.03 7.23 16.53
CA TYR A 303 28.01 8.67 16.75
C TYR A 303 29.03 9.40 15.85
N GLU A 304 30.23 8.83 15.74
CA GLU A 304 31.34 9.37 14.97
C GLU A 304 31.04 9.40 13.46
N ASP A 305 30.16 8.51 12.97
CA ASP A 305 29.76 8.51 11.56
C ASP A 305 28.98 9.79 11.24
N ILE A 306 28.08 10.23 12.13
CA ILE A 306 27.34 11.48 11.97
C ILE A 306 28.30 12.67 12.00
N ILE A 307 29.19 12.73 12.99
CA ILE A 307 30.14 13.85 13.15
C ILE A 307 31.13 13.93 11.98
N SER A 308 31.54 12.79 11.42
CA SER A 308 32.48 12.72 10.30
C SER A 308 31.84 12.67 8.92
N GLY A 309 30.50 12.72 8.83
CA GLY A 309 29.75 12.73 7.57
C GLY A 309 29.73 11.38 6.83
N LYS A 310 29.89 10.26 7.54
CA LYS A 310 29.80 8.89 7.00
C LYS A 310 28.36 8.39 7.08
N ASP A 311 27.96 7.59 6.09
CA ASP A 311 26.57 7.10 5.94
C ASP A 311 26.17 5.99 6.93
N GLY A 312 27.04 5.58 7.87
CA GLY A 312 26.78 4.52 8.85
C GLY A 312 27.12 3.11 8.35
N GLU A 313 26.62 2.09 9.04
CA GLU A 313 26.86 0.68 8.72
C GLU A 313 25.79 0.12 7.76
N TYR A 314 24.50 0.27 8.09
CA TYR A 314 23.38 -0.23 7.27
C TYR A 314 22.03 0.38 7.70
N LYS A 315 21.00 0.19 6.88
CA LYS A 315 19.58 0.44 7.20
C LYS A 315 18.81 -0.87 7.39
N ILE A 316 17.76 -0.81 8.18
CA ILE A 316 16.78 -1.87 8.39
C ILE A 316 15.42 -1.32 8.00
N LYS A 317 14.76 -1.89 6.98
CA LYS A 317 13.37 -1.59 6.67
C LYS A 317 12.48 -2.37 7.62
N LEU A 318 11.96 -1.68 8.63
CA LEU A 318 11.21 -2.28 9.73
C LEU A 318 9.77 -2.59 9.34
N LEU A 319 9.11 -1.66 8.64
CA LEU A 319 7.72 -1.82 8.18
C LEU A 319 7.51 -1.21 6.80
N HIS A 320 6.66 -1.86 6.00
CA HIS A 320 6.26 -1.38 4.69
C HIS A 320 5.02 -0.49 4.81
N SER A 321 5.03 0.67 4.15
CA SER A 321 3.87 1.56 4.12
C SER A 321 3.08 1.34 2.84
N HIS A 322 1.83 0.90 2.96
CA HIS A 322 0.92 0.72 1.82
C HIS A 322 0.19 2.02 1.40
N LYS A 323 0.54 3.17 2.01
CA LYS A 323 -0.03 4.50 1.69
C LYS A 323 1.06 5.57 1.58
N GLY A 324 2.07 5.30 0.75
CA GLY A 324 3.18 6.24 0.52
C GLY A 324 3.92 6.57 1.83
N SER A 325 4.24 7.85 2.06
CA SER A 325 5.04 8.30 3.20
C SER A 325 4.24 8.63 4.47
N ASP A 326 2.96 8.28 4.55
CA ASP A 326 2.15 8.54 5.75
C ASP A 326 2.44 7.50 6.86
N CYS A 327 3.63 7.60 7.47
CA CYS A 327 4.12 6.75 8.55
C CYS A 327 5.19 7.47 9.40
N GLY A 328 5.81 6.80 10.38
CA GLY A 328 6.87 7.36 11.22
C GLY A 328 6.35 7.88 12.54
N TYR A 329 6.94 8.97 13.05
CA TYR A 329 6.74 9.43 14.43
C TYR A 329 6.94 8.30 15.44
N PRO A 330 8.19 7.81 15.55
CA PRO A 330 8.42 6.60 16.28
C PRO A 330 8.64 6.81 17.77
N GLY A 331 8.30 5.78 18.53
CA GLY A 331 8.96 5.44 19.78
C GLY A 331 10.01 4.34 19.55
N LEU A 332 11.10 4.35 20.32
CA LEU A 332 12.17 3.35 20.23
C LEU A 332 12.67 3.00 21.63
N GLU A 333 12.30 1.81 22.08
CA GLU A 333 12.70 1.29 23.40
C GLU A 333 13.78 0.21 23.25
N LEU A 334 14.69 0.12 24.22
CA LEU A 334 15.68 -0.96 24.32
C LEU A 334 15.42 -1.79 25.58
N LEU A 335 15.07 -3.06 25.40
CA LEU A 335 14.88 -4.01 26.48
C LEU A 335 16.24 -4.49 27.05
N PRO A 336 16.28 -4.99 28.30
CA PRO A 336 17.51 -5.48 28.94
C PRO A 336 18.22 -6.62 28.20
N ASP A 337 17.48 -7.40 27.40
CA ASP A 337 18.03 -8.49 26.58
C ASP A 337 18.65 -8.02 25.25
N GLY A 338 18.67 -6.71 25.00
CA GLY A 338 19.18 -6.11 23.77
C GLY A 338 18.16 -6.01 22.63
N THR A 339 16.90 -6.35 22.88
CA THR A 339 15.81 -6.19 21.90
C THR A 339 15.39 -4.73 21.79
N PHE A 340 15.42 -4.19 20.57
CA PHE A 340 14.74 -2.96 20.23
C PHE A 340 13.26 -3.20 19.97
N VAL A 341 12.40 -2.32 20.49
CA VAL A 341 10.97 -2.25 20.18
C VAL A 341 10.72 -0.90 19.51
N ALA A 342 10.56 -0.92 18.19
CA ALA A 342 10.35 0.27 17.39
C ALA A 342 8.87 0.41 17.03
N THR A 343 8.18 1.42 17.55
CA THR A 343 6.74 1.61 17.39
C THR A 343 6.46 2.82 16.52
N THR A 344 5.59 2.69 15.52
CA THR A 344 5.19 3.76 14.59
C THR A 344 3.70 3.65 14.26
N TYR A 345 3.12 4.69 13.66
CA TYR A 345 1.90 4.50 12.88
C TYR A 345 2.25 4.26 11.40
N ILE A 346 1.39 3.52 10.70
CA ILE A 346 1.59 3.19 9.27
C ILE A 346 0.31 2.62 8.65
N LYS A 347 0.10 2.78 7.34
CA LYS A 347 -0.84 1.93 6.60
C LYS A 347 -0.23 0.53 6.48
N TYR A 348 -0.54 -0.29 7.48
CA TYR A 348 0.12 -1.56 7.74
C TYR A 348 -0.16 -2.64 6.68
N ARG A 349 -1.37 -2.64 6.12
CA ARG A 349 -1.80 -3.60 5.09
C ARG A 349 -2.57 -2.91 3.96
N PRO A 350 -2.62 -3.48 2.74
CA PRO A 350 -3.59 -3.09 1.73
C PRO A 350 -5.02 -3.26 2.27
N GLY A 351 -5.98 -2.50 1.74
CA GLY A 351 -7.38 -2.56 2.17
C GLY A 351 -7.97 -1.18 2.45
N ALA A 352 -9.24 -1.15 2.83
CA ALA A 352 -9.98 0.09 3.11
C ALA A 352 -9.62 0.73 4.47
N GLU A 353 -9.02 -0.05 5.37
CA GLU A 353 -8.64 0.38 6.71
C GLU A 353 -7.66 1.57 6.67
N GLN A 354 -7.70 2.43 7.68
CA GLN A 354 -6.74 3.51 7.84
C GLN A 354 -5.45 3.00 8.50
N ASN A 355 -4.62 3.94 8.95
CA ASN A 355 -3.33 3.62 9.57
C ASN A 355 -3.51 2.93 10.94
N SER A 356 -2.63 1.99 11.24
CA SER A 356 -2.50 1.29 12.52
C SER A 356 -1.26 1.79 13.27
N VAL A 357 -1.23 1.62 14.59
CA VAL A 357 -0.01 1.69 15.39
C VAL A 357 0.58 0.30 15.52
N VAL A 358 1.83 0.13 15.11
CA VAL A 358 2.52 -1.15 14.99
C VAL A 358 3.92 -1.05 15.57
N SER A 359 4.34 -2.08 16.30
CA SER A 359 5.70 -2.22 16.83
C SER A 359 6.45 -3.31 16.08
N THR A 360 7.73 -3.11 15.79
CA THR A 360 8.65 -4.14 15.27
C THR A 360 9.72 -4.44 16.31
N ARG A 361 9.94 -5.73 16.61
CA ARG A 361 10.93 -6.21 17.58
C ARG A 361 12.15 -6.82 16.85
N PHE A 362 13.35 -6.38 17.19
CA PHE A 362 14.60 -6.89 16.60
C PHE A 362 15.81 -6.70 17.51
N THR A 363 16.87 -7.49 17.32
CA THR A 363 18.19 -7.32 17.97
C THR A 363 19.25 -7.04 16.91
N LEU A 364 20.34 -6.36 17.25
CA LEU A 364 21.45 -6.22 16.29
C LEU A 364 22.27 -7.52 16.15
N ALA A 365 22.21 -8.41 17.15
CA ALA A 365 22.94 -9.68 17.15
C ALA A 365 22.42 -10.66 16.10
N GLU A 366 21.09 -10.77 15.96
CA GLU A 366 20.48 -11.64 14.93
C GLU A 366 20.73 -11.12 13.51
N LEU A 367 20.76 -9.80 13.32
CA LEU A 367 20.95 -9.17 12.01
C LEU A 367 22.39 -9.24 11.50
N ALA A 368 23.36 -9.29 12.42
CA ALA A 368 24.77 -9.48 12.08
C ALA A 368 25.01 -10.83 11.35
N GLN A 369 24.25 -11.88 11.69
CA GLN A 369 24.33 -13.18 11.02
C GLN A 369 23.83 -13.10 9.57
N THR A 370 22.79 -12.30 9.30
CA THR A 370 22.27 -12.07 7.95
C THR A 370 23.31 -11.37 7.07
N LEU A 371 24.00 -10.36 7.58
CA LEU A 371 25.03 -9.61 6.84
C LEU A 371 26.28 -10.44 6.52
N LEU A 372 26.64 -11.41 7.37
CA LEU A 372 27.77 -12.32 7.12
C LEU A 372 27.47 -13.38 6.05
N SER A 373 26.19 -13.58 5.70
CA SER A 373 25.74 -14.63 4.76
C SER A 373 25.48 -14.14 3.33
N VAL A 374 25.64 -12.83 3.04
CA VAL A 374 25.18 -12.21 1.79
C VAL A 374 26.27 -11.33 1.15
N GLY A 375 26.82 -11.78 0.02
CA GLY A 375 27.48 -10.89 -0.96
C GLY A 375 26.45 -10.07 -1.76
N PRO A 376 26.87 -9.04 -2.53
CA PRO A 376 25.94 -8.06 -3.07
C PRO A 376 24.95 -8.70 -4.08
N MET A 377 23.68 -8.32 -3.93
CA MET A 377 22.50 -8.69 -4.74
C MET A 377 21.95 -10.13 -4.59
N GLN A 378 21.00 -10.29 -3.66
CA GLN A 378 19.57 -10.57 -3.92
C GLN A 378 18.94 -11.02 -2.60
N THR A 379 18.06 -10.18 -2.04
CA THR A 379 17.22 -10.52 -0.90
C THR A 379 16.32 -11.70 -1.27
N LYS A 380 16.66 -12.90 -0.79
CA LYS A 380 15.69 -13.98 -0.67
C LYS A 380 14.65 -13.53 0.36
N VAL A 381 13.44 -13.30 -0.12
CA VAL A 381 12.24 -13.23 0.71
C VAL A 381 12.13 -14.57 1.44
N SER A 382 12.40 -14.60 2.75
CA SER A 382 11.91 -15.70 3.56
C SER A 382 10.43 -15.42 3.80
N ALA A 383 9.55 -16.17 3.14
CA ALA A 383 8.16 -16.23 3.55
C ALA A 383 8.12 -16.62 5.04
N SER A 384 7.29 -15.93 5.83
CA SER A 384 7.00 -16.30 7.22
C SER A 384 6.64 -17.79 7.26
N GLN A 385 7.32 -18.57 8.10
CA GLN A 385 6.97 -19.98 8.27
C GLN A 385 5.62 -20.10 8.99
N PRO A 386 4.75 -21.05 8.59
CA PRO A 386 3.50 -21.25 9.28
C PRO A 386 3.73 -21.70 10.72
N ALA A 387 2.93 -21.18 11.66
CA ALA A 387 2.98 -21.63 13.05
C ALA A 387 2.51 -23.08 13.18
N GLY A 388 3.17 -23.85 14.06
CA GLY A 388 2.80 -25.23 14.34
C GLY A 388 2.95 -26.23 13.19
N ILE A 389 2.16 -27.29 13.22
CA ILE A 389 2.13 -28.39 12.25
C ILE A 389 1.12 -28.04 11.15
N VAL A 390 1.51 -28.16 9.89
CA VAL A 390 0.61 -28.02 8.73
C VAL A 390 0.59 -29.31 7.93
N LEU A 391 -0.61 -29.81 7.66
CA LEU A 391 -0.86 -31.00 6.85
C LEU A 391 -1.77 -30.61 5.68
N ASP A 392 -1.33 -30.91 4.47
CA ASP A 392 -2.12 -30.79 3.24
C ASP A 392 -3.16 -31.93 3.14
N ASP A 393 -4.17 -31.81 2.27
CA ASP A 393 -5.19 -32.84 2.07
C ASP A 393 -4.56 -34.20 1.68
N ASP A 394 -3.43 -34.20 0.98
CA ASP A 394 -2.67 -35.41 0.62
C ASP A 394 -2.09 -36.17 1.83
N ALA A 395 -2.02 -35.56 3.01
CA ALA A 395 -1.58 -36.22 4.24
C ALA A 395 -2.69 -37.03 4.94
N ALA A 396 -3.94 -36.92 4.49
CA ALA A 396 -5.05 -37.67 5.06
C ALA A 396 -5.24 -39.05 4.39
N GLU A 397 -5.70 -40.02 5.18
CA GLU A 397 -6.22 -41.29 4.68
C GLU A 397 -7.72 -41.17 4.37
N TYR A 398 -8.15 -41.69 3.22
CA TYR A 398 -9.51 -41.47 2.72
C TYR A 398 -10.30 -42.77 2.63
N THR A 399 -11.55 -42.74 3.11
CA THR A 399 -12.58 -43.76 2.87
C THR A 399 -13.76 -43.14 2.12
N GLY A 400 -14.39 -43.93 1.24
CA GLY A 400 -15.47 -43.47 0.36
C GLY A 400 -14.95 -42.71 -0.89
N THR A 401 -15.86 -42.11 -1.66
CA THR A 401 -15.50 -41.42 -2.92
C THR A 401 -15.27 -39.93 -2.69
N TRP A 402 -14.02 -39.49 -2.80
CA TRP A 402 -13.62 -38.09 -2.80
C TRP A 402 -13.28 -37.61 -4.21
N LYS A 403 -13.52 -36.32 -4.48
CA LYS A 403 -13.18 -35.64 -5.73
C LYS A 403 -12.18 -34.54 -5.45
N THR A 404 -11.12 -34.48 -6.26
CA THR A 404 -10.11 -33.42 -6.23
C THR A 404 -10.58 -32.22 -7.05
N SER A 405 -10.31 -31.00 -6.58
CA SER A 405 -10.57 -29.76 -7.30
C SER A 405 -9.54 -28.69 -6.94
N ASP A 406 -9.31 -27.77 -7.87
CA ASP A 406 -8.43 -26.60 -7.76
C ASP A 406 -9.18 -25.30 -8.14
N ARG A 407 -10.51 -25.38 -8.26
CA ARG A 407 -11.34 -24.31 -8.85
C ARG A 407 -11.57 -23.11 -7.95
N LEU A 408 -11.47 -23.32 -6.64
CA LEU A 408 -11.61 -22.27 -5.64
C LEU A 408 -10.26 -22.15 -4.95
N THR A 409 -9.79 -20.92 -4.77
CA THR A 409 -8.61 -20.54 -4.01
C THR A 409 -9.05 -19.62 -2.88
N PRO A 410 -8.24 -19.43 -1.82
CA PRO A 410 -6.91 -20.02 -1.57
C PRO A 410 -6.94 -21.44 -0.96
N PHE A 411 -5.99 -22.33 -1.31
CA PHE A 411 -5.79 -23.69 -0.74
C PHE A 411 -4.33 -24.04 -0.44
N VAL A 412 -4.09 -25.04 0.42
CA VAL A 412 -2.78 -25.65 0.67
C VAL A 412 -2.41 -26.61 -0.47
N GLY A 413 -1.11 -26.74 -0.74
CA GLY A 413 -0.64 -27.75 -1.68
C GLY A 413 -1.06 -27.49 -3.12
N ALA A 414 -1.53 -28.53 -3.80
CA ALA A 414 -1.83 -28.50 -5.24
C ALA A 414 -3.33 -28.38 -5.56
N SER A 415 -4.20 -28.77 -4.62
CA SER A 415 -5.65 -28.89 -4.79
C SER A 415 -6.31 -29.12 -3.43
N TYR A 416 -7.64 -29.14 -3.40
CA TYR A 416 -8.43 -29.61 -2.25
C TYR A 416 -9.33 -30.78 -2.65
N ARG A 417 -9.91 -31.48 -1.67
CA ARG A 417 -10.87 -32.57 -1.90
C ARG A 417 -12.24 -32.27 -1.33
N HIS A 418 -13.27 -32.79 -1.99
CA HIS A 418 -14.64 -32.72 -1.52
C HIS A 418 -15.39 -34.02 -1.78
N ASP A 419 -16.48 -34.24 -1.05
CA ASP A 419 -17.31 -35.43 -1.22
C ASP A 419 -18.07 -35.43 -2.57
N ASP A 420 -18.43 -36.63 -3.06
CA ASP A 420 -19.28 -36.80 -4.25
C ASP A 420 -20.76 -36.92 -3.87
N ARG A 421 -21.33 -35.81 -3.36
CA ARG A 421 -22.69 -35.77 -2.79
C ARG A 421 -23.80 -36.42 -3.65
N PRO A 422 -23.82 -36.31 -5.00
CA PRO A 422 -24.81 -37.01 -5.82
C PRO A 422 -24.88 -38.53 -5.64
N LYS A 423 -23.83 -39.17 -5.12
CA LYS A 423 -23.79 -40.62 -4.85
C LYS A 423 -24.23 -41.01 -3.43
N GLN A 424 -24.43 -40.05 -2.53
CA GLN A 424 -24.84 -40.26 -1.12
C GLN A 424 -24.03 -41.31 -0.34
N SER A 425 -22.76 -41.54 -0.71
CA SER A 425 -21.87 -42.46 0.02
C SER A 425 -21.30 -41.78 1.26
N ALA A 426 -21.24 -42.51 2.38
CA ALA A 426 -20.49 -42.08 3.55
C ALA A 426 -19.00 -41.94 3.19
N VAL A 427 -18.39 -40.81 3.55
CA VAL A 427 -16.97 -40.57 3.35
C VAL A 427 -16.31 -40.11 4.66
N VAL A 428 -15.03 -40.47 4.82
CA VAL A 428 -14.18 -40.00 5.93
C VAL A 428 -12.80 -39.65 5.38
N ALA A 429 -12.24 -38.53 5.85
CA ALA A 429 -10.83 -38.17 5.68
C ALA A 429 -10.17 -38.13 7.07
N THR A 430 -9.11 -38.90 7.28
CA THR A 430 -8.45 -39.09 8.57
C THR A 430 -7.03 -38.55 8.55
N PHE A 431 -6.74 -37.55 9.39
CA PHE A 431 -5.40 -37.06 9.64
C PHE A 431 -4.80 -37.70 10.90
N THR A 432 -3.53 -38.08 10.82
CA THR A 432 -2.74 -38.62 11.94
C THR A 432 -1.48 -37.77 12.14
N PRO A 433 -1.57 -36.60 12.78
CA PRO A 433 -0.44 -35.70 12.96
C PRO A 433 0.65 -36.31 13.83
N ASP A 434 1.91 -36.01 13.53
CA ASP A 434 3.05 -36.36 14.38
C ASP A 434 3.32 -35.23 15.37
N ILE A 435 2.88 -35.41 16.60
CA ILE A 435 2.92 -34.37 17.63
C ILE A 435 4.34 -34.26 18.21
N PRO A 436 4.98 -33.08 18.20
CA PRO A 436 6.39 -32.95 18.58
C PRO A 436 6.63 -33.03 20.10
N ALA A 437 5.66 -32.62 20.91
CA ALA A 437 5.74 -32.60 22.36
C ALA A 437 4.35 -32.78 23.00
N ASP A 438 4.31 -33.31 24.23
CA ASP A 438 3.08 -33.33 25.02
C ASP A 438 2.60 -31.90 25.26
N GLY A 439 1.31 -31.64 25.07
CA GLY A 439 0.77 -30.30 25.28
C GLY A 439 -0.61 -30.07 24.71
N LYS A 440 -1.09 -28.84 24.84
CA LYS A 440 -2.34 -28.38 24.25
C LYS A 440 -2.07 -27.72 22.91
N TYR A 441 -2.88 -28.08 21.93
CA TYR A 441 -2.81 -27.57 20.57
C TYR A 441 -4.17 -27.05 20.14
N GLU A 442 -4.21 -25.85 19.56
CA GLU A 442 -5.35 -25.36 18.81
C GLU A 442 -5.40 -26.10 17.46
N VAL A 443 -6.50 -26.81 17.22
CA VAL A 443 -6.72 -27.56 15.98
C VAL A 443 -7.57 -26.72 15.04
N ARG A 444 -7.15 -26.62 13.78
CA ARG A 444 -7.79 -25.79 12.76
C ARG A 444 -8.00 -26.61 11.49
N LEU A 445 -9.23 -26.65 10.99
CA LEU A 445 -9.56 -27.28 9.72
C LEU A 445 -9.45 -26.27 8.59
N LEU A 446 -8.85 -26.67 7.48
CA LEU A 446 -8.73 -25.87 6.27
C LEU A 446 -9.70 -26.40 5.23
N TYR A 447 -10.43 -25.48 4.60
CA TYR A 447 -11.51 -25.83 3.68
C TYR A 447 -11.85 -24.66 2.76
N MET A 448 -12.42 -24.97 1.59
CA MET A 448 -12.90 -23.95 0.64
C MET A 448 -14.34 -23.55 0.95
N ASN A 449 -14.55 -22.31 1.39
CA ASN A 449 -15.89 -21.83 1.68
C ASN A 449 -16.68 -21.53 0.40
N ALA A 450 -17.95 -21.94 0.38
CA ALA A 450 -18.89 -21.62 -0.69
C ALA A 450 -20.33 -21.79 -0.19
N THR A 451 -21.30 -21.20 -0.88
CA THR A 451 -22.72 -21.22 -0.47
C THR A 451 -23.34 -22.61 -0.46
N ASN A 452 -22.75 -23.58 -1.18
CA ASN A 452 -23.21 -24.97 -1.25
C ASN A 452 -22.47 -25.93 -0.30
N ARG A 453 -21.64 -25.42 0.61
CA ARG A 453 -20.90 -26.22 1.61
C ARG A 453 -21.76 -26.59 2.80
N ALA A 454 -21.33 -27.60 3.55
CA ALA A 454 -21.99 -28.04 4.76
C ALA A 454 -21.87 -26.97 5.87
N GLN A 455 -22.97 -26.66 6.54
CA GLN A 455 -22.98 -25.84 7.76
C GLN A 455 -22.62 -26.67 9.00
N ASN A 456 -22.69 -27.99 8.87
CA ASN A 456 -22.56 -28.96 9.97
C ASN A 456 -21.62 -30.13 9.60
N ALA A 457 -20.49 -29.86 8.94
CA ALA A 457 -19.49 -30.90 8.68
C ALA A 457 -19.01 -31.48 10.02
N THR A 458 -19.05 -32.81 10.17
CA THR A 458 -18.74 -33.47 11.45
C THR A 458 -17.25 -33.78 11.55
N ILE A 459 -16.60 -33.26 12.60
CA ILE A 459 -15.18 -33.45 12.86
C ILE A 459 -15.00 -34.20 14.19
N THR A 460 -14.38 -35.38 14.13
CA THR A 460 -14.08 -36.20 15.32
C THR A 460 -12.60 -36.11 15.64
N ILE A 461 -12.28 -35.63 16.83
CA ILE A 461 -10.92 -35.40 17.32
C ILE A 461 -10.64 -36.39 18.45
N ARG A 462 -9.72 -37.33 18.22
CA ARG A 462 -9.23 -38.24 19.25
C ARG A 462 -7.93 -37.70 19.80
N CYS A 463 -7.96 -37.32 21.07
CA CYS A 463 -6.88 -36.64 21.77
C CYS A 463 -6.60 -37.33 23.11
N ALA A 464 -5.63 -36.82 23.88
CA ALA A 464 -5.27 -37.41 25.18
C ALA A 464 -6.44 -37.43 26.19
N ASP A 465 -7.38 -36.50 26.05
CA ASP A 465 -8.59 -36.39 26.88
C ASP A 465 -9.78 -37.22 26.36
N GLY A 466 -9.52 -38.12 25.40
CA GLY A 466 -10.52 -38.96 24.74
C GLY A 466 -11.06 -38.38 23.43
N GLU A 467 -12.18 -38.92 22.97
CA GLU A 467 -12.85 -38.51 21.73
C GLU A 467 -13.72 -37.27 21.96
N LYS A 468 -13.61 -36.30 21.06
CA LYS A 468 -14.42 -35.07 21.01
C LYS A 468 -15.01 -34.94 19.61
N VAL A 469 -16.28 -34.54 19.52
CA VAL A 469 -16.95 -34.28 18.24
C VAL A 469 -17.33 -32.81 18.18
N VAL A 470 -16.94 -32.15 17.10
CA VAL A 470 -17.28 -30.75 16.80
C VAL A 470 -17.87 -30.64 15.40
N THR A 471 -18.58 -29.54 15.14
CA THR A 471 -19.15 -29.24 13.84
C THR A 471 -18.51 -28.01 13.24
N GLN A 472 -18.20 -28.03 11.93
CA GLN A 472 -17.66 -26.88 11.20
C GLN A 472 -18.67 -26.38 10.16
N ASN A 473 -18.96 -25.07 10.22
CA ASN A 473 -19.66 -24.38 9.15
C ASN A 473 -18.69 -24.01 8.04
N GLN A 474 -18.77 -24.73 6.92
CA GLN A 474 -17.91 -24.52 5.76
C GLN A 474 -18.49 -23.51 4.76
N ARG A 475 -19.60 -22.82 5.07
CA ARG A 475 -20.07 -21.67 4.27
C ARG A 475 -19.37 -20.37 4.67
N GLU A 476 -18.91 -20.30 5.91
CA GLU A 476 -18.12 -19.18 6.43
C GLU A 476 -16.69 -19.23 5.93
N ALA A 477 -16.06 -18.07 5.74
CA ALA A 477 -14.65 -17.98 5.36
C ALA A 477 -13.78 -18.81 6.31
N CYS A 478 -12.86 -19.61 5.76
CA CYS A 478 -11.91 -20.43 6.52
C CYS A 478 -11.04 -19.56 7.44
N LEU A 479 -10.64 -18.39 6.96
CA LEU A 479 -9.87 -17.42 7.73
C LEU A 479 -10.79 -16.41 8.43
N GLU A 480 -10.50 -16.17 9.71
CA GLU A 480 -11.04 -15.09 10.53
C GLU A 480 -9.88 -14.18 10.94
N ASN A 481 -9.92 -12.92 10.50
CA ASN A 481 -8.83 -11.95 10.69
C ASN A 481 -7.44 -12.43 10.20
N GLY A 482 -7.41 -13.24 9.13
CA GLY A 482 -6.17 -13.78 8.55
C GLY A 482 -5.67 -15.08 9.19
N ILE A 483 -6.38 -15.62 10.19
CA ILE A 483 -6.01 -16.85 10.91
C ILE A 483 -7.11 -17.90 10.69
N PRO A 484 -6.80 -19.18 10.41
CA PRO A 484 -7.83 -20.21 10.28
C PRO A 484 -8.70 -20.34 11.54
N ARG A 485 -9.99 -20.61 11.34
CA ARG A 485 -10.95 -20.83 12.42
C ARG A 485 -10.53 -22.01 13.28
N ALA A 486 -10.60 -21.84 14.60
CA ALA A 486 -10.32 -22.91 15.55
C ALA A 486 -11.50 -23.87 15.66
N LEU A 487 -11.21 -25.17 15.61
CA LEU A 487 -12.13 -26.21 16.06
C LEU A 487 -12.16 -26.33 17.59
N GLY A 488 -11.11 -25.83 18.25
CA GLY A 488 -10.92 -25.85 19.69
C GLY A 488 -9.46 -26.12 20.06
N VAL A 489 -9.20 -26.16 21.37
CA VAL A 489 -7.89 -26.51 21.94
C VAL A 489 -7.98 -27.87 22.61
N PHE A 490 -7.07 -28.77 22.26
CA PHE A 490 -7.11 -30.18 22.69
C PHE A 490 -5.73 -30.64 23.16
N ALA A 491 -5.68 -31.51 24.16
CA ALA A 491 -4.43 -32.08 24.67
C ALA A 491 -3.97 -33.27 23.82
N PHE A 492 -2.73 -33.26 23.36
CA PHE A 492 -2.11 -34.36 22.63
C PHE A 492 -0.84 -34.84 23.34
N THR A 493 -0.58 -36.14 23.23
CA THR A 493 0.72 -36.73 23.60
C THR A 493 1.64 -36.74 22.39
N LYS A 494 2.94 -36.59 22.61
CA LYS A 494 3.98 -36.71 21.59
C LYS A 494 3.84 -37.99 20.76
N GLY A 495 4.04 -37.88 19.46
CA GLY A 495 3.92 -38.96 18.48
C GLY A 495 2.58 -38.95 17.75
N LYS A 496 2.19 -40.11 17.22
CA LYS A 496 1.06 -40.29 16.27
C LYS A 496 -0.19 -40.92 16.89
N SER A 497 -0.44 -40.73 18.18
CA SER A 497 -1.57 -41.36 18.88
C SER A 497 -2.90 -40.64 18.70
N GLY A 498 -2.90 -39.35 18.31
CA GLY A 498 -4.10 -38.56 18.05
C GLY A 498 -4.57 -38.65 16.60
N THR A 499 -5.89 -38.61 16.37
CA THR A 499 -6.50 -38.59 15.02
C THR A 499 -7.56 -37.52 14.88
N ILE A 500 -7.70 -36.96 13.68
CA ILE A 500 -8.73 -35.98 13.33
C ILE A 500 -9.46 -36.48 12.08
N GLU A 501 -10.75 -36.77 12.22
CA GLU A 501 -11.59 -37.32 11.15
C GLU A 501 -12.62 -36.29 10.68
N ILE A 502 -12.70 -36.06 9.37
CA ILE A 502 -13.69 -35.21 8.72
C ILE A 502 -14.67 -36.11 7.97
N SER A 503 -15.97 -35.99 8.23
CA SER A 503 -16.98 -36.88 7.66
C SER A 503 -18.26 -36.16 7.22
N ASN A 504 -19.01 -36.79 6.29
CA ASN A 504 -20.25 -36.27 5.72
C ASN A 504 -21.59 -36.89 6.21
N PRO A 505 -21.68 -37.94 7.04
CA PRO A 505 -22.97 -38.40 7.55
C PRO A 505 -23.73 -37.28 8.26
N GLY A 506 -24.96 -36.99 7.79
CA GLY A 506 -25.80 -35.90 8.33
C GLY A 506 -25.47 -34.48 7.84
N ALA A 507 -24.52 -34.32 6.90
CA ALA A 507 -24.15 -33.01 6.37
C ALA A 507 -25.23 -32.41 5.43
N ASP A 508 -25.52 -31.12 5.58
CA ASP A 508 -26.51 -30.39 4.79
C ASP A 508 -25.95 -29.79 3.47
N GLY A 509 -24.65 -29.94 3.23
CA GLY A 509 -23.90 -29.40 2.09
C GLY A 509 -22.77 -30.33 1.63
N TYR A 510 -21.96 -29.89 0.67
CA TYR A 510 -20.71 -30.58 0.35
C TYR A 510 -19.73 -30.45 1.53
N VAL A 511 -19.10 -31.56 1.91
CA VAL A 511 -18.01 -31.58 2.89
C VAL A 511 -16.68 -31.49 2.13
N VAL A 512 -15.85 -30.56 2.55
CA VAL A 512 -14.59 -30.22 1.88
C VAL A 512 -13.44 -30.28 2.87
N VAL A 513 -12.30 -30.76 2.40
CA VAL A 513 -11.05 -30.80 3.15
C VAL A 513 -9.93 -30.29 2.25
N ASP A 514 -9.18 -29.34 2.80
CA ASP A 514 -7.97 -28.80 2.18
C ASP A 514 -6.73 -29.14 2.99
N GLY A 515 -6.88 -29.27 4.31
CA GLY A 515 -5.77 -29.58 5.19
C GLY A 515 -6.12 -29.38 6.65
N LEU A 516 -5.10 -29.52 7.51
CA LEU A 516 -5.20 -29.38 8.95
C LEU A 516 -3.99 -28.60 9.48
N GLN A 517 -4.23 -27.70 10.44
CA GLN A 517 -3.16 -27.03 11.19
C GLN A 517 -3.32 -27.31 12.69
N LEU A 518 -2.21 -27.62 13.37
CA LEU A 518 -2.14 -27.74 14.83
C LEU A 518 -1.09 -26.78 15.37
N VAL A 519 -1.51 -25.81 16.17
CA VAL A 519 -0.62 -24.79 16.75
C VAL A 519 -0.56 -24.95 18.26
N PRO A 520 0.63 -24.99 18.90
CA PRO A 520 0.71 -24.96 20.36
C PRO A 520 -0.13 -23.82 20.95
N GLU A 521 -0.88 -24.07 22.02
CA GLU A 521 -1.85 -23.10 22.58
C GLU A 521 -1.23 -21.73 22.85
N ALA A 522 -0.01 -21.69 23.41
CA ALA A 522 0.69 -20.44 23.69
C ALA A 522 1.03 -19.64 22.41
N GLU A 523 1.40 -20.33 21.34
CA GLU A 523 1.68 -19.71 20.03
C GLU A 523 0.38 -19.24 19.36
N ALA A 524 -0.69 -20.04 19.43
CA ALA A 524 -2.00 -19.67 18.89
C ALA A 524 -2.57 -18.42 19.58
N VAL A 525 -2.45 -18.33 20.91
CA VAL A 525 -2.85 -17.14 21.68
C VAL A 525 -2.01 -15.93 21.26
N ALA A 526 -0.69 -16.08 21.13
CA ALA A 526 0.17 -15.01 20.66
C ALA A 526 -0.20 -14.53 19.25
N GLU A 527 -0.40 -15.46 18.31
CA GLU A 527 -0.76 -15.19 16.91
C GLU A 527 -2.09 -14.45 16.80
N ARG A 528 -3.12 -14.89 17.55
CA ARG A 528 -4.43 -14.23 17.59
C ARG A 528 -4.37 -12.84 18.21
N ASN A 529 -3.50 -12.61 19.20
CA ASN A 529 -3.33 -11.30 19.83
C ASN A 529 -2.66 -10.27 18.91
N ILE A 530 -1.76 -10.71 18.01
CA ILE A 530 -1.05 -9.82 17.08
C ILE A 530 -1.76 -9.67 15.72
N LEU A 531 -2.85 -10.43 15.49
CA LEU A 531 -3.55 -10.55 14.20
C LEU A 531 -2.58 -10.83 13.04
N ALA A 532 -1.54 -11.63 13.30
CA ALA A 532 -0.52 -11.94 12.31
C ALA A 532 -1.15 -12.64 11.11
N ASP A 533 -0.60 -12.38 9.93
CA ASP A 533 -0.72 -13.33 8.83
C ASP A 533 -0.05 -14.61 9.34
N ALA A 534 -0.79 -15.71 9.45
CA ALA A 534 -0.36 -16.97 10.07
C ALA A 534 0.80 -17.67 9.32
N GLY A 535 1.45 -16.97 8.38
CA GLY A 535 2.49 -17.46 7.50
C GLY A 535 2.06 -18.66 6.68
N PHE A 536 0.75 -18.76 6.45
CA PHE A 536 0.15 -19.98 5.96
C PHE A 536 0.40 -20.10 4.46
N PRO A 537 0.97 -21.20 3.94
CA PRO A 537 1.37 -21.35 2.54
C PRO A 537 0.16 -21.65 1.66
N MET A 538 -0.89 -20.85 1.78
CA MET A 538 -1.97 -20.90 0.82
C MET A 538 -1.44 -20.46 -0.53
N ARG A 539 -1.78 -21.17 -1.61
CA ARG A 539 -1.71 -20.57 -2.94
C ARG A 539 -2.67 -19.38 -2.91
N PRO A 540 -2.16 -18.14 -2.92
CA PRO A 540 -3.04 -16.98 -2.85
C PRO A 540 -3.90 -16.97 -4.11
N ASP A 541 -5.07 -16.34 -4.02
CA ASP A 541 -5.70 -15.81 -5.22
C ASP A 541 -4.63 -15.08 -6.03
N ALA A 542 -4.62 -15.27 -7.35
CA ALA A 542 -3.80 -14.41 -8.20
C ALA A 542 -4.02 -12.97 -7.74
N ALA A 543 -2.93 -12.30 -7.33
CA ALA A 543 -3.00 -11.02 -6.60
C ALA A 543 -4.08 -10.13 -7.22
N PRO A 544 -4.96 -9.48 -6.43
CA PRO A 544 -6.05 -8.69 -6.97
C PRO A 544 -5.46 -7.71 -7.97
N VAL A 545 -5.71 -8.00 -9.25
CA VAL A 545 -5.12 -7.23 -10.33
C VAL A 545 -5.65 -5.83 -10.16
N LYS A 546 -4.74 -4.88 -9.96
CA LYS A 546 -5.06 -3.46 -9.83
C LYS A 546 -5.87 -3.08 -11.07
N ILE A 547 -7.18 -3.01 -10.93
CA ILE A 547 -8.10 -2.65 -12.02
C ILE A 547 -7.84 -1.17 -12.27
N PRO A 548 -7.21 -0.74 -13.39
CA PRO A 548 -7.13 0.67 -13.69
C PRO A 548 -8.56 1.25 -13.69
N PRO A 549 -8.79 2.44 -13.09
CA PRO A 549 -10.07 3.12 -13.17
C PRO A 549 -10.48 3.32 -14.64
N PRO A 550 -11.78 3.50 -14.95
CA PRO A 550 -12.25 3.72 -16.31
C PRO A 550 -11.38 4.79 -16.99
N MET A 551 -10.85 4.43 -18.16
CA MET A 551 -9.83 5.23 -18.81
C MET A 551 -10.46 6.39 -19.55
N LEU A 552 -10.56 7.54 -18.89
CA LEU A 552 -10.93 8.79 -19.55
C LEU A 552 -9.83 9.19 -20.54
N LEU A 553 -10.22 9.47 -21.78
CA LEU A 553 -9.34 10.03 -22.81
C LEU A 553 -8.99 11.48 -22.44
N LYS A 554 -7.83 11.68 -21.82
CA LYS A 554 -7.40 13.00 -21.30
C LYS A 554 -7.12 14.02 -22.40
N SER A 555 -6.80 13.54 -23.59
CA SER A 555 -6.51 14.32 -24.80
C SER A 555 -7.76 14.77 -25.57
N ALA A 556 -8.97 14.45 -25.09
CA ALA A 556 -10.19 14.89 -25.74
C ALA A 556 -10.26 16.43 -25.81
N ALA A 557 -10.54 16.95 -27.00
CA ALA A 557 -10.68 18.37 -27.25
C ALA A 557 -11.97 18.92 -26.62
N LYS A 558 -11.93 20.18 -26.20
CA LYS A 558 -13.13 20.91 -25.78
C LYS A 558 -13.87 21.43 -27.02
N PRO A 559 -15.18 21.69 -26.93
CA PRO A 559 -15.97 22.19 -28.07
C PRO A 559 -15.39 23.48 -28.68
N GLN A 560 -14.96 24.41 -27.82
CA GLN A 560 -14.28 25.65 -28.21
C GLN A 560 -12.96 25.44 -28.96
N ASP A 561 -12.32 24.28 -28.80
CA ASP A 561 -11.05 23.98 -29.47
C ASP A 561 -11.27 23.52 -30.91
N VAL A 562 -12.50 23.20 -31.31
CA VAL A 562 -12.83 22.69 -32.64
C VAL A 562 -13.84 23.57 -33.38
N ASP A 563 -14.59 24.41 -32.67
CA ASP A 563 -15.60 25.29 -33.26
C ASP A 563 -15.01 26.22 -34.33
N GLY A 564 -15.67 26.28 -35.49
CA GLY A 564 -15.24 27.03 -36.66
C GLY A 564 -14.01 26.48 -37.39
N LYS A 565 -13.42 25.36 -36.96
CA LYS A 565 -12.22 24.78 -37.59
C LYS A 565 -12.54 23.94 -38.83
N SER A 566 -11.52 23.79 -39.68
CA SER A 566 -11.56 22.97 -40.88
C SER A 566 -10.56 21.82 -40.81
N TYR A 567 -11.00 20.64 -41.25
CA TYR A 567 -10.23 19.40 -41.25
C TYR A 567 -10.17 18.79 -42.67
N ASP A 568 -9.22 17.90 -42.92
CA ASP A 568 -9.22 17.11 -44.15
C ASP A 568 -10.32 16.05 -44.09
N LEU A 569 -10.53 15.44 -42.91
CA LEU A 569 -11.56 14.44 -42.65
C LEU A 569 -12.27 14.69 -41.31
N VAL A 570 -13.60 14.68 -41.31
CA VAL A 570 -14.40 14.57 -40.08
C VAL A 570 -15.07 13.20 -40.06
N VAL A 571 -14.82 12.42 -39.00
CA VAL A 571 -15.44 11.11 -38.76
C VAL A 571 -16.49 11.27 -37.65
N ILE A 572 -17.75 10.96 -37.97
CA ILE A 572 -18.86 10.96 -37.00
C ILE A 572 -19.07 9.54 -36.50
N GLY A 573 -18.70 9.25 -35.26
CA GLY A 573 -18.90 7.98 -34.58
C GLY A 573 -17.61 7.31 -34.12
N GLY A 574 -17.43 7.19 -32.81
CA GLY A 574 -16.30 6.53 -32.17
C GLY A 574 -16.44 5.00 -32.08
N THR A 575 -17.05 4.35 -33.07
CA THR A 575 -17.11 2.87 -33.14
C THR A 575 -15.76 2.30 -33.63
N PRO A 576 -15.50 0.98 -33.54
CA PRO A 576 -14.26 0.41 -34.04
C PRO A 576 -13.96 0.75 -35.50
N GLY A 577 -15.00 0.83 -36.35
CA GLY A 577 -14.85 1.23 -37.75
C GLY A 577 -14.48 2.71 -37.91
N GLY A 578 -15.14 3.59 -37.15
CA GLY A 578 -14.84 5.02 -37.15
C GLY A 578 -13.44 5.33 -36.61
N ILE A 579 -13.03 4.65 -35.53
CA ILE A 579 -11.67 4.77 -34.97
C ILE A 579 -10.63 4.28 -35.99
N ALA A 580 -10.86 3.12 -36.62
CA ALA A 580 -9.94 2.62 -37.64
C ALA A 580 -9.80 3.58 -38.83
N CYS A 581 -10.90 4.18 -39.28
CA CYS A 581 -10.90 5.20 -40.33
C CYS A 581 -10.07 6.43 -39.90
N ALA A 582 -10.36 6.98 -38.72
CA ALA A 582 -9.71 8.18 -38.21
C ALA A 582 -8.21 8.00 -37.96
N VAL A 583 -7.81 6.90 -37.30
CA VAL A 583 -6.41 6.56 -37.03
C VAL A 583 -5.66 6.32 -38.34
N ARG A 584 -6.26 5.58 -39.28
CA ARG A 584 -5.60 5.33 -40.58
C ARG A 584 -5.39 6.63 -41.37
N ALA A 585 -6.41 7.49 -41.41
CA ALA A 585 -6.32 8.79 -42.08
C ALA A 585 -5.25 9.69 -41.46
N ALA A 586 -5.17 9.74 -40.12
CA ALA A 586 -4.17 10.53 -39.42
C ALA A 586 -2.75 10.01 -39.66
N ARG A 587 -2.55 8.68 -39.70
CA ARG A 587 -1.26 8.06 -40.05
C ARG A 587 -0.79 8.35 -41.47
N GLU A 588 -1.71 8.64 -42.38
CA GLU A 588 -1.43 9.09 -43.75
C GLU A 588 -1.23 10.62 -43.83
N GLY A 589 -1.21 11.32 -42.68
CA GLY A 589 -0.89 12.74 -42.58
C GLY A 589 -2.09 13.67 -42.73
N LEU A 590 -3.32 13.15 -42.79
CA LEU A 590 -4.52 14.00 -42.83
C LEU A 590 -4.76 14.67 -41.46
N SER A 591 -5.29 15.90 -41.49
CA SER A 591 -5.90 16.53 -40.32
C SER A 591 -7.29 15.95 -40.09
N VAL A 592 -7.51 15.28 -38.96
CA VAL A 592 -8.73 14.51 -38.70
C VAL A 592 -9.42 14.97 -37.43
N LEU A 593 -10.74 15.08 -37.47
CA LEU A 593 -11.60 15.19 -36.29
C LEU A 593 -12.47 13.94 -36.15
N LEU A 594 -12.34 13.23 -35.04
CA LEU A 594 -13.22 12.12 -34.65
C LEU A 594 -14.22 12.62 -33.60
N VAL A 595 -15.52 12.51 -33.89
CA VAL A 595 -16.60 12.94 -33.00
C VAL A 595 -17.32 11.71 -32.46
N ASN A 596 -17.56 11.65 -31.15
CA ASN A 596 -18.29 10.57 -30.51
C ASN A 596 -19.36 11.09 -29.55
N HIS A 597 -20.53 10.44 -29.54
CA HIS A 597 -21.67 10.88 -28.74
C HIS A 597 -21.53 10.56 -27.25
N THR A 598 -20.78 9.52 -26.88
CA THR A 598 -20.49 9.20 -25.48
C THR A 598 -19.12 9.72 -25.03
N GLN A 599 -18.81 9.54 -23.74
CA GLN A 599 -17.48 9.77 -23.18
C GLN A 599 -16.51 8.60 -23.42
N HIS A 600 -16.93 7.54 -24.12
CA HIS A 600 -16.19 6.29 -24.27
C HIS A 600 -16.07 5.91 -25.75
N LEU A 601 -14.85 5.77 -26.25
CA LEU A 601 -14.59 5.25 -27.59
C LEU A 601 -14.78 3.71 -27.62
N GLY A 602 -15.07 3.16 -28.79
CA GLY A 602 -15.04 1.72 -29.06
C GLY A 602 -16.39 1.03 -29.20
N GLY A 603 -17.50 1.76 -29.04
CA GLY A 603 -18.85 1.28 -29.29
C GLY A 603 -19.17 -0.04 -28.58
N PHE A 604 -19.70 -1.01 -29.32
CA PHE A 604 -20.17 -2.28 -28.77
C PHE A 604 -19.07 -3.06 -28.02
N VAL A 605 -17.81 -2.97 -28.49
CA VAL A 605 -16.66 -3.69 -27.90
C VAL A 605 -16.35 -3.16 -26.49
N THR A 606 -16.53 -1.86 -26.26
CA THR A 606 -16.27 -1.22 -24.96
C THR A 606 -17.50 -1.14 -24.07
N SER A 607 -18.67 -1.51 -24.59
CA SER A 607 -19.97 -1.42 -23.89
C SER A 607 -20.51 -2.77 -23.39
N GLY A 608 -19.73 -3.85 -23.48
CA GLY A 608 -20.06 -5.14 -22.84
C GLY A 608 -19.81 -6.38 -23.69
N ALA A 609 -19.56 -6.23 -24.99
CA ALA A 609 -19.32 -7.36 -25.89
C ALA A 609 -17.83 -7.56 -26.16
N GLY A 610 -17.16 -8.29 -25.25
CA GLY A 610 -15.71 -8.51 -25.32
C GLY A 610 -15.23 -9.55 -26.35
N GLY A 611 -16.13 -10.26 -27.03
CA GLY A 611 -15.79 -11.31 -27.98
C GLY A 611 -15.74 -10.82 -29.42
N TRP A 612 -14.63 -11.07 -30.12
CA TRP A 612 -14.48 -10.68 -31.53
C TRP A 612 -15.02 -11.77 -32.46
N GLU A 613 -16.07 -11.46 -33.21
CA GLU A 613 -16.67 -12.40 -34.17
C GLU A 613 -15.81 -12.51 -35.43
N ALA A 614 -14.89 -13.48 -35.46
CA ALA A 614 -14.00 -13.71 -36.59
C ALA A 614 -13.99 -15.19 -36.97
N PRO A 615 -14.63 -15.61 -38.08
CA PRO A 615 -14.54 -16.99 -38.59
C PRO A 615 -13.17 -17.34 -39.22
N TYR A 616 -12.22 -16.41 -39.17
CA TYR A 616 -10.87 -16.52 -39.73
C TYR A 616 -9.91 -15.76 -38.83
N ASP A 617 -8.89 -16.48 -38.37
CA ASP A 617 -7.92 -16.06 -37.34
C ASP A 617 -6.64 -15.44 -37.90
N GLY A 618 -6.54 -15.28 -39.22
CA GLY A 618 -5.39 -14.62 -39.85
C GLY A 618 -5.48 -13.09 -39.86
N SER A 619 -4.50 -12.45 -40.49
CA SER A 619 -4.45 -10.98 -40.61
C SER A 619 -5.64 -10.46 -41.44
N ARG A 620 -6.39 -9.51 -40.87
CA ARG A 620 -7.58 -8.91 -41.49
C ARG A 620 -7.36 -7.44 -41.84
N SER A 621 -6.97 -6.68 -40.83
CA SER A 621 -6.59 -5.28 -40.97
C SER A 621 -5.49 -4.95 -39.97
N PRO A 622 -4.61 -3.97 -40.27
CA PRO A 622 -3.55 -3.57 -39.35
C PRO A 622 -4.08 -3.15 -37.97
N ILE A 623 -5.17 -2.38 -37.94
CA ILE A 623 -5.80 -1.91 -36.68
C ILE A 623 -6.36 -3.07 -35.86
N TYR A 624 -6.99 -4.07 -36.50
CA TYR A 624 -7.42 -5.29 -35.80
C TYR A 624 -6.22 -6.06 -35.22
N GLY A 625 -5.14 -6.20 -36.00
CA GLY A 625 -3.91 -6.84 -35.53
C GLY A 625 -3.30 -6.13 -34.32
N GLU A 626 -3.27 -4.80 -34.33
CA GLU A 626 -2.80 -3.99 -33.20
C GLU A 626 -3.67 -4.17 -31.95
N MET A 627 -5.00 -4.27 -32.10
CA MET A 627 -5.92 -4.51 -30.97
C MET A 627 -5.68 -5.88 -30.33
N ILE A 628 -5.64 -6.95 -31.13
CA ILE A 628 -5.44 -8.32 -30.61
C ILE A 628 -4.04 -8.48 -30.01
N THR A 629 -3.02 -7.97 -30.70
CA THR A 629 -1.64 -8.03 -30.20
C THR A 629 -1.47 -7.20 -28.94
N GLY A 630 -2.03 -5.99 -28.89
CA GLY A 630 -1.98 -5.12 -27.72
C GLY A 630 -2.69 -5.73 -26.52
N ALA A 631 -3.84 -6.38 -26.72
CA ALA A 631 -4.54 -7.09 -25.67
C ALA A 631 -3.73 -8.29 -25.16
N ALA A 632 -3.21 -9.14 -26.05
CA ALA A 632 -2.37 -10.27 -25.67
C ALA A 632 -1.14 -9.83 -24.87
N GLN A 633 -0.44 -8.78 -25.33
CA GLN A 633 0.70 -8.20 -24.61
C GLN A 633 0.31 -7.63 -23.23
N TYR A 634 -0.84 -6.95 -23.15
CA TYR A 634 -1.35 -6.44 -21.89
C TYR A 634 -1.62 -7.60 -20.92
N TYR A 635 -2.29 -8.66 -21.37
CA TYR A 635 -2.62 -9.80 -20.53
C TYR A 635 -1.40 -10.61 -20.12
N ALA A 636 -0.46 -10.85 -21.04
CA ALA A 636 0.81 -11.51 -20.73
C ALA A 636 1.60 -10.72 -19.68
N LYS A 637 1.67 -9.39 -19.81
CA LYS A 637 2.37 -8.52 -18.86
C LYS A 637 1.66 -8.45 -17.50
N THR A 638 0.33 -8.44 -17.49
CA THR A 638 -0.46 -8.17 -16.28
C THR A 638 -0.77 -9.44 -15.49
N TYR A 639 -1.07 -10.53 -16.19
CA TYR A 639 -1.51 -11.81 -15.61
C TYR A 639 -0.48 -12.94 -15.80
N GLY A 640 0.61 -12.68 -16.53
CA GLY A 640 1.63 -13.67 -16.88
C GLY A 640 1.42 -14.29 -18.25
N GLU A 641 2.52 -14.66 -18.90
CA GLU A 641 2.50 -15.42 -20.14
C GLU A 641 1.85 -16.80 -19.88
N GLY A 642 1.01 -17.25 -20.82
CA GLY A 642 0.20 -18.46 -20.67
C GLY A 642 -0.97 -18.38 -19.67
N SER A 643 -1.25 -17.23 -19.06
CA SER A 643 -2.43 -17.06 -18.20
C SER A 643 -3.75 -17.29 -18.96
N PRO A 644 -4.85 -17.66 -18.28
CA PRO A 644 -6.15 -17.83 -18.92
C PRO A 644 -6.57 -16.61 -19.76
N GLN A 645 -6.37 -15.40 -19.24
CA GLN A 645 -6.65 -14.13 -19.91
C GLN A 645 -5.79 -13.95 -21.17
N HIS A 646 -4.50 -14.24 -21.07
CA HIS A 646 -3.60 -14.19 -22.22
C HIS A 646 -4.02 -15.19 -23.30
N ILE A 647 -4.30 -16.44 -22.92
CA ILE A 647 -4.74 -17.48 -23.85
C ILE A 647 -6.06 -17.11 -24.54
N VAL A 648 -7.08 -16.70 -23.79
CA VAL A 648 -8.39 -16.36 -24.38
C VAL A 648 -8.37 -15.07 -25.20
N SER A 649 -7.37 -14.20 -25.01
CA SER A 649 -7.22 -12.99 -25.82
C SER A 649 -6.60 -13.24 -27.20
N MET A 650 -6.05 -14.43 -27.42
CA MET A 650 -5.39 -14.81 -28.67
C MET A 650 -6.26 -15.75 -29.51
N PRO A 651 -6.11 -15.73 -30.84
CA PRO A 651 -6.71 -16.74 -31.71
C PRO A 651 -6.18 -18.14 -31.38
N SER A 652 -7.05 -19.16 -31.40
CA SER A 652 -6.68 -20.56 -31.16
C SER A 652 -6.92 -21.41 -32.41
N LYS A 653 -5.95 -22.27 -32.77
CA LYS A 653 -6.08 -23.20 -33.90
C LYS A 653 -7.22 -24.21 -33.75
N THR A 654 -7.70 -24.43 -32.53
CA THR A 654 -8.84 -25.32 -32.23
C THR A 654 -10.15 -24.54 -32.06
N SER A 655 -10.13 -23.23 -32.30
CA SER A 655 -11.29 -22.36 -32.07
C SER A 655 -12.42 -22.70 -33.03
N ARG A 656 -13.61 -22.95 -32.48
CA ARG A 656 -14.84 -22.96 -33.28
C ARG A 656 -15.30 -21.51 -33.43
N ALA A 657 -15.54 -21.08 -34.67
CA ALA A 657 -15.91 -19.70 -35.07
C ALA A 657 -17.03 -19.01 -34.24
N HIS A 658 -17.80 -19.77 -33.47
CA HIS A 658 -18.91 -19.28 -32.65
C HIS A 658 -18.70 -19.35 -31.13
N ILE A 659 -17.72 -20.12 -30.61
CA ILE A 659 -17.63 -20.43 -29.17
C ILE A 659 -16.29 -19.97 -28.54
N ASP A 660 -15.19 -20.08 -29.28
CA ASP A 660 -13.83 -19.93 -28.73
C ASP A 660 -13.12 -18.68 -29.27
N ARG A 661 -13.86 -17.56 -29.35
CA ARG A 661 -13.41 -16.27 -29.93
C ARG A 661 -12.39 -15.58 -29.02
N PRO A 662 -11.45 -14.78 -29.58
CA PRO A 662 -10.64 -13.87 -28.78
C PRO A 662 -11.51 -12.96 -27.93
N LYS A 663 -11.22 -12.93 -26.62
CA LYS A 663 -11.94 -12.15 -25.62
C LYS A 663 -11.05 -11.07 -25.06
N ILE A 664 -11.55 -9.85 -25.05
CA ILE A 664 -10.91 -8.68 -24.45
C ILE A 664 -11.93 -8.06 -23.52
N GLU A 665 -11.55 -7.72 -22.29
CA GLU A 665 -12.47 -7.01 -21.41
C GLU A 665 -12.76 -5.61 -21.97
N PRO A 666 -14.02 -5.13 -21.91
CA PRO A 666 -14.41 -3.87 -22.54
C PRO A 666 -13.54 -2.67 -22.18
N ARG A 667 -13.12 -2.56 -20.91
CA ARG A 667 -12.19 -1.52 -20.42
C ARG A 667 -10.79 -1.58 -21.05
N ILE A 668 -10.31 -2.79 -21.37
CA ILE A 668 -9.00 -2.99 -22.00
C ILE A 668 -9.10 -2.65 -23.48
N ALA A 669 -10.22 -2.96 -24.13
CA ALA A 669 -10.48 -2.49 -25.48
C ALA A 669 -10.54 -0.95 -25.53
N GLU A 670 -11.22 -0.30 -24.59
CA GLU A 670 -11.26 1.17 -24.49
C GLU A 670 -9.85 1.76 -24.28
N MET A 671 -9.06 1.13 -23.40
CA MET A 671 -7.67 1.51 -23.20
C MET A 671 -6.87 1.54 -24.49
N LEU A 672 -6.95 0.45 -25.26
CA LEU A 672 -6.19 0.29 -26.49
C LEU A 672 -6.66 1.28 -27.56
N PHE A 673 -7.97 1.53 -27.69
CA PHE A 673 -8.49 2.56 -28.58
C PHE A 673 -8.01 3.96 -28.21
N ASN A 674 -8.06 4.32 -26.92
CA ASN A 674 -7.55 5.61 -26.45
C ASN A 674 -6.06 5.77 -26.76
N GLN A 675 -5.25 4.74 -26.51
CA GLN A 675 -3.83 4.76 -26.87
C GLN A 675 -3.58 4.86 -28.39
N MET A 676 -4.45 4.27 -29.22
CA MET A 676 -4.33 4.39 -30.67
C MET A 676 -4.58 5.82 -31.13
N VAL A 677 -5.66 6.46 -30.66
CA VAL A 677 -5.97 7.84 -31.08
C VAL A 677 -4.95 8.84 -30.54
N GLU A 678 -4.45 8.65 -29.30
CA GLU A 678 -3.48 9.55 -28.67
C GLU A 678 -2.10 9.55 -29.34
N LYS A 679 -1.75 8.47 -30.04
CA LYS A 679 -0.48 8.39 -30.78
C LYS A 679 -0.48 9.28 -32.02
N GLU A 680 -1.65 9.61 -32.55
CA GLU A 680 -1.78 10.30 -33.83
C GLU A 680 -1.89 11.81 -33.64
N LYS A 681 -0.80 12.53 -33.90
CA LYS A 681 -0.70 13.99 -33.65
C LYS A 681 -1.67 14.85 -34.45
N THR A 682 -2.13 14.37 -35.60
CA THR A 682 -3.07 15.09 -36.48
C THR A 682 -4.53 14.68 -36.24
N LEU A 683 -4.79 13.78 -35.27
CA LEU A 683 -6.12 13.34 -34.90
C LEU A 683 -6.61 14.12 -33.66
N THR A 684 -7.67 14.88 -33.84
CA THR A 684 -8.42 15.53 -32.76
C THR A 684 -9.63 14.68 -32.41
N VAL A 685 -9.91 14.47 -31.12
CA VAL A 685 -11.10 13.71 -30.68
C VAL A 685 -12.03 14.61 -29.88
N LEU A 686 -13.30 14.68 -30.28
CA LEU A 686 -14.37 15.36 -29.55
C LEU A 686 -15.37 14.33 -29.00
N LEU A 687 -15.55 14.31 -27.68
CA LEU A 687 -16.46 13.39 -27.00
C LEU A 687 -17.75 14.10 -26.55
N GLY A 688 -18.81 13.33 -26.32
CA GLY A 688 -20.09 13.84 -25.81
C GLY A 688 -20.95 14.62 -26.81
N HIS A 689 -20.68 14.54 -28.12
CA HIS A 689 -21.36 15.35 -29.15
C HIS A 689 -21.99 14.49 -30.24
N ILE A 690 -23.17 14.92 -30.68
CA ILE A 690 -23.92 14.35 -31.81
C ILE A 690 -23.96 15.34 -32.97
N VAL A 691 -24.11 14.82 -34.18
CA VAL A 691 -24.41 15.63 -35.37
C VAL A 691 -25.91 15.90 -35.42
N THR A 692 -26.30 17.16 -35.68
CA THR A 692 -27.71 17.56 -35.75
C THR A 692 -28.09 18.25 -37.06
N LYS A 693 -27.11 18.81 -37.77
CA LYS A 693 -27.31 19.45 -39.07
C LYS A 693 -26.09 19.23 -39.98
N ALA A 694 -26.32 19.18 -41.28
CA ALA A 694 -25.27 19.18 -42.29
C ALA A 694 -25.60 20.20 -43.37
N GLU A 695 -24.61 21.02 -43.74
CA GLU A 695 -24.69 21.96 -44.86
C GLU A 695 -24.05 21.32 -46.09
N ARG A 696 -24.75 21.43 -47.23
CA ARG A 696 -24.31 20.81 -48.48
C ARG A 696 -24.52 21.72 -49.67
N GLU A 697 -23.64 21.55 -50.65
CA GLU A 697 -23.77 22.10 -51.99
C GLU A 697 -23.96 20.93 -52.96
N GLY A 698 -25.19 20.70 -53.39
CA GLY A 698 -25.54 19.50 -54.16
C GLY A 698 -25.30 18.21 -53.35
N SER A 699 -24.39 17.36 -53.83
CA SER A 699 -23.96 16.12 -53.16
C SER A 699 -22.75 16.30 -52.24
N LEU A 700 -22.12 17.48 -52.23
CA LEU A 700 -20.90 17.73 -51.46
C LEU A 700 -21.24 18.35 -50.10
N LEU A 701 -20.90 17.64 -49.02
CA LEU A 701 -20.95 18.18 -47.65
C LEU A 701 -19.88 19.26 -47.46
N LYS A 702 -20.24 20.36 -46.81
CA LYS A 702 -19.34 21.49 -46.52
C LYS A 702 -19.02 21.60 -45.04
N SER A 703 -20.04 21.49 -44.20
CA SER A 703 -19.92 21.56 -42.75
C SER A 703 -21.01 20.76 -42.06
N VAL A 704 -20.77 20.46 -40.78
CA VAL A 704 -21.75 19.85 -39.88
C VAL A 704 -21.87 20.66 -38.61
N THR A 705 -23.08 20.72 -38.07
CA THR A 705 -23.37 21.27 -36.74
C THR A 705 -23.37 20.14 -35.72
N LEU A 706 -22.59 20.31 -34.67
CA LEU A 706 -22.49 19.37 -33.55
C LEU A 706 -23.13 19.98 -32.30
N LYS A 707 -23.85 19.15 -31.55
CA LYS A 707 -24.52 19.52 -30.30
C LYS A 707 -24.09 18.54 -29.19
N PRO A 708 -23.84 18.99 -27.96
CA PRO A 708 -23.60 18.06 -26.86
C PRO A 708 -24.85 17.22 -26.60
N MET A 709 -24.66 15.97 -26.16
CA MET A 709 -25.77 15.10 -25.74
C MET A 709 -26.60 15.71 -24.60
N HIS A 710 -25.96 16.53 -23.76
CA HIS A 710 -26.58 17.24 -22.65
C HIS A 710 -26.24 18.74 -22.74
N GLY A 711 -27.16 19.53 -23.28
CA GLY A 711 -27.01 20.98 -23.44
C GLY A 711 -27.51 21.48 -24.80
N GLU A 712 -27.60 22.79 -24.97
CA GLU A 712 -28.16 23.43 -26.17
C GLU A 712 -27.13 24.16 -27.04
N SER A 713 -25.91 24.36 -26.55
CA SER A 713 -24.87 25.06 -27.28
C SER A 713 -24.38 24.24 -28.48
N THR A 714 -24.50 24.78 -29.69
CA THR A 714 -24.02 24.14 -30.91
C THR A 714 -22.69 24.71 -31.35
N ILE A 715 -21.86 23.87 -31.97
CA ILE A 715 -20.63 24.26 -32.66
C ILE A 715 -20.70 23.82 -34.13
N THR A 716 -19.90 24.42 -35.00
CA THR A 716 -19.84 24.06 -36.42
C THR A 716 -18.43 23.71 -36.85
N VAL A 717 -18.26 22.62 -37.59
CA VAL A 717 -16.97 22.20 -38.16
C VAL A 717 -17.09 21.94 -39.65
N SER A 718 -16.04 22.27 -40.40
CA SER A 718 -15.98 22.09 -41.86
C SER A 718 -14.96 21.04 -42.24
N ALA A 719 -15.17 20.32 -43.35
CA ALA A 719 -14.19 19.35 -43.84
C ALA A 719 -14.23 19.17 -45.35
N LYS A 720 -13.13 18.63 -45.91
CA LYS A 720 -13.09 18.20 -47.32
C LYS A 720 -13.85 16.90 -47.53
N VAL A 721 -13.75 15.99 -46.56
CA VAL A 721 -14.41 14.68 -46.57
C VAL A 721 -15.07 14.44 -45.21
N PHE A 722 -16.22 13.78 -45.22
CA PHE A 722 -16.89 13.31 -44.03
C PHE A 722 -17.09 11.80 -44.11
N ALA A 723 -16.92 11.11 -42.99
CA ALA A 723 -17.18 9.68 -42.85
C ALA A 723 -18.19 9.44 -41.73
N ASP A 724 -19.19 8.61 -42.00
CA ASP A 724 -20.09 8.10 -40.98
C ASP A 724 -19.55 6.79 -40.43
N GLY A 725 -19.17 6.81 -39.16
CA GLY A 725 -18.71 5.67 -38.38
C GLY A 725 -19.70 5.26 -37.29
N MET A 726 -20.94 5.77 -37.30
CA MET A 726 -21.99 5.35 -36.38
C MET A 726 -22.64 4.04 -36.84
N TYR A 727 -23.26 3.30 -35.92
CA TYR A 727 -24.00 2.08 -36.26
C TYR A 727 -25.30 2.38 -37.03
N GLU A 728 -25.89 3.55 -36.82
CA GLU A 728 -27.22 3.93 -37.33
C GLU A 728 -27.17 4.87 -38.54
N GLY A 729 -26.00 5.41 -38.88
CA GLY A 729 -25.84 6.32 -40.02
C GLY A 729 -26.34 7.75 -39.77
N ASP A 730 -26.09 8.31 -38.58
CA ASP A 730 -26.60 9.62 -38.13
C ASP A 730 -26.22 10.77 -39.07
N LEU A 731 -24.99 10.78 -39.58
CA LEU A 731 -24.53 11.80 -40.52
C LEU A 731 -25.24 11.61 -41.86
N MET A 732 -25.42 10.37 -42.32
CA MET A 732 -26.17 10.09 -43.55
C MET A 732 -27.61 10.59 -43.44
N ALA A 733 -28.28 10.34 -42.32
CA ALA A 733 -29.63 10.80 -42.06
C ALA A 733 -29.71 12.33 -42.07
N VAL A 734 -28.84 13.01 -41.32
CA VAL A 734 -28.78 14.47 -41.24
C VAL A 734 -28.40 15.13 -42.57
N ALA A 735 -27.59 14.48 -43.39
CA ALA A 735 -27.25 14.94 -44.74
C ALA A 735 -28.41 14.82 -45.75
N GLY A 736 -29.52 14.16 -45.36
CA GLY A 736 -30.66 13.90 -46.22
C GLY A 736 -30.39 12.83 -47.28
N VAL A 737 -29.50 11.87 -46.97
CA VAL A 737 -29.33 10.68 -47.80
C VAL A 737 -30.65 9.90 -47.80
N LYS A 738 -31.07 9.43 -48.97
CA LYS A 738 -32.29 8.62 -49.08
C LYS A 738 -32.10 7.31 -48.31
N THR A 739 -33.01 7.03 -47.38
CA THR A 739 -33.04 5.80 -46.59
C THR A 739 -34.35 5.06 -46.80
N GLN A 740 -34.37 3.76 -46.48
CA GLN A 740 -35.56 2.93 -46.44
C GLN A 740 -35.68 2.30 -45.05
N ILE A 741 -36.90 2.26 -44.51
CA ILE A 741 -37.20 1.63 -43.22
C ILE A 741 -37.98 0.34 -43.50
N GLY A 742 -37.54 -0.78 -42.91
CA GLY A 742 -38.14 -2.09 -43.08
C GLY A 742 -37.48 -2.94 -44.17
N ARG A 743 -38.03 -4.13 -44.42
CA ARG A 743 -37.48 -5.08 -45.40
C ARG A 743 -37.98 -4.74 -46.79
N GLU A 744 -37.06 -4.60 -47.75
CA GLU A 744 -37.39 -4.36 -49.15
C GLU A 744 -38.12 -5.56 -49.76
N SER A 745 -39.13 -5.31 -50.60
CA SER A 745 -39.81 -6.38 -51.33
C SER A 745 -38.96 -6.85 -52.50
N ARG A 746 -39.10 -8.13 -52.89
CA ARG A 746 -38.47 -8.67 -54.11
C ARG A 746 -38.84 -7.86 -55.35
N GLU A 747 -40.06 -7.34 -55.39
CA GLU A 747 -40.60 -6.58 -56.52
C GLU A 747 -39.97 -5.19 -56.63
N GLN A 748 -39.66 -4.54 -55.51
CA GLN A 748 -39.20 -3.15 -55.47
C GLN A 748 -37.86 -2.94 -56.20
N TYR A 749 -36.94 -3.91 -56.12
CA TYR A 749 -35.61 -3.83 -56.72
C TYR A 749 -35.29 -4.96 -57.71
N SER A 750 -36.28 -5.82 -58.01
CA SER A 750 -36.08 -7.06 -58.75
C SER A 750 -34.98 -7.96 -58.16
N GLU A 751 -34.78 -7.88 -56.84
CA GLU A 751 -33.76 -8.66 -56.14
C GLU A 751 -34.33 -10.01 -55.72
N LYS A 752 -33.92 -11.07 -56.42
CA LYS A 752 -34.42 -12.44 -56.21
C LYS A 752 -34.20 -12.95 -54.78
N HIS A 753 -33.26 -12.39 -54.02
CA HIS A 753 -32.92 -12.82 -52.66
C HIS A 753 -33.43 -11.88 -51.55
N ALA A 754 -34.05 -10.75 -51.89
CA ALA A 754 -34.79 -9.95 -50.92
C ALA A 754 -35.97 -10.76 -50.35
N GLY A 755 -36.33 -10.57 -49.08
CA GLY A 755 -37.56 -11.16 -48.51
C GLY A 755 -37.69 -12.71 -48.48
N VAL A 756 -37.21 -13.38 -47.42
CA VAL A 756 -37.61 -14.72 -46.93
C VAL A 756 -37.44 -14.79 -45.40
N ILE A 757 -38.46 -15.27 -44.65
CA ILE A 757 -38.43 -15.59 -43.21
C ILE A 757 -38.15 -17.10 -43.07
N TYR A 758 -37.17 -17.49 -42.24
CA TYR A 758 -36.73 -18.88 -42.05
C TYR A 758 -37.12 -19.48 -40.68
N THR A 759 -38.22 -19.03 -40.10
CA THR A 759 -38.79 -19.67 -38.90
C THR A 759 -40.23 -20.07 -39.19
N GLN A 760 -40.39 -21.34 -39.59
CA GLN A 760 -41.56 -22.12 -39.17
C GLN A 760 -41.17 -22.90 -37.92
#